data_AF-A0A1W6Z8Z4-F1
#
_entry.id   AF-A0A1W6Z8Z4-F1
#
_cell.length_a   1.000
_cell.length_b   1.000
_cell.length_c   1.000
_cell.angle_alpha   90.00
_cell.angle_beta   90.00
_cell.angle_gamma   90.00
#
_symmetry.space_group_name_H-M   'P 1'
#
loop_
_entity.id
_entity.type
_entity.pdbx_description
1 polymer ?
#
loop_
_entity_poly.entity_id
_entity_poly.type
_entity_poly.pdbx_seq_one_letter_code
_entity_poly.pdbx_strand_id
1 'polypeptide(L)'
;MILPDLDAFLSPRSIAVVGASSHRSKIGAVPVHYLIEHGYAGPIYPINAGAAEIAGRRAYASLRDVGQPIDLAIFAIPAAGAAAALEDAIAAKVRNIVMFSAGFAEAGVQGATAQQAFAERARDAGILILGPNCLGFMNAARAVYATFSPVLATGLAKPGNIGIVSQSGAFGAYAYAMARDRGIGLSCWVTTGNEADIGVADCIGWMARDPATRVIMTYLEGCNDGARLRQALELARAHGKPVVVVKVGRTALGAMTAASHTAALAGDDAAFDALLRQHGAYRAHTIEAFFDIAHGLAVCGLPRNTQVGLLTVSGGVGVMMADAAAEAGLDVTELPQAAQARIRARVPLAATRNPVDITGQVTAEPELIEAAARIMLEDGGYGCLLVFLAAFGATPAVQALQQRLAQDLRRDFPDRLVIFSTLAEPAQQQAIEAAGCLCFADPARAVRVLAAAHFFLEQAGRSAPPAVPNAKLERLAPGRYNEADAMEWLERAGLPTVSVRRAPSREEAIAGAQALGFPVAMKVLSADITHKSDVGGVMLNVHDAEAAGHAYDRIMASVAKAAPTARIDGVLLAPMVRGTVECILGARRDPSLGVVLMLGAGGVNVELLGDVSLRLAPVDRQQALDMIDELKTAPRLHGYRGAPVADVQALADAIVRLSDFALAAGDELDSVELNPVAVLPKGQGVRALDAVLLTTSAAARDAVLVTLPLFEMARMRAANTARKHPTEGYAGDSPTSRLRWVNQFTHTRRLRGPEDKEVVTPNNDTLFTNAWLDLSQGPLIISVPEMGQRYWVLGFLDAWTNPWAYAGRRTTGGQAQQLFVHGPGWRGTVPAGMHRIEAPGDDVWVIGRILVDPDPHDLAQVHALQDQFSIRRADGSSALSRIDTLVEDRGAGVPQAAEYLRVVQAMLAGNPPALPVPRWPPSAAVLQGALEHVYTELREVAQPSALGGGWTTALSVRTSFGDDVATRARVARNWIGTLGIDEAMYVMAEVDAQGEPLTGANRYVLRFAPDAQPQVDAFWSITLYRRSDCLLAANPIGRHSIGDRTQGLHRDADGGLSIAIQAEDPGLGKNWLPSPAGAGFYLTLRLYQPRQPHLAGTFPYPAVQRLD
;
A
#
# COMPACT_ATOMS: atom_id res chain seq x y z
N MET A 1 7.06 -25.46 3.68
CA MET A 1 7.55 -24.89 4.95
C MET A 1 6.80 -25.60 6.08
N ILE A 2 7.42 -25.81 7.25
CA ILE A 2 6.80 -26.52 8.39
C ILE A 2 6.60 -25.49 9.51
N LEU A 3 5.39 -25.36 10.03
CA LEU A 3 5.10 -24.53 11.21
C LEU A 3 5.97 -25.00 12.39
N PRO A 4 6.63 -24.09 13.13
CA PRO A 4 7.52 -24.45 14.22
C PRO A 4 6.76 -25.17 15.34
N ASP A 5 7.47 -26.02 16.07
CA ASP A 5 6.98 -26.58 17.33
C ASP A 5 7.21 -25.57 18.46
N LEU A 6 6.12 -25.05 19.03
CA LEU A 6 6.14 -24.07 20.10
C LEU A 6 5.89 -24.67 21.49
N ASP A 7 5.84 -26.00 21.65
CA ASP A 7 5.51 -26.60 22.96
C ASP A 7 6.54 -26.25 24.04
N ALA A 8 7.83 -26.37 23.73
CA ALA A 8 8.91 -25.97 24.65
C ALA A 8 8.95 -24.46 24.92
N PHE A 9 8.34 -23.64 24.05
CA PHE A 9 8.24 -22.19 24.20
C PHE A 9 7.08 -21.80 25.12
N LEU A 10 5.88 -22.34 24.87
CA LEU A 10 4.63 -22.00 25.56
C LEU A 10 4.37 -22.85 26.83
N SER A 11 5.12 -23.94 27.00
CA SER A 11 5.14 -24.80 28.19
C SER A 11 6.58 -25.05 28.69
N PRO A 12 7.38 -24.00 28.95
CA PRO A 12 8.78 -24.15 29.34
C PRO A 12 8.91 -24.83 30.71
N ARG A 13 10.00 -25.58 30.92
CA ARG A 13 10.29 -26.19 32.24
C ARG A 13 11.17 -25.32 33.11
N SER A 14 11.86 -24.32 32.55
CA SER A 14 12.67 -23.35 33.28
C SER A 14 12.63 -21.98 32.60
N ILE A 15 12.57 -20.91 33.40
CA ILE A 15 12.43 -19.53 32.91
C ILE A 15 13.50 -18.63 33.52
N ALA A 16 14.26 -17.93 32.68
CA ALA A 16 15.15 -16.85 33.09
C ALA A 16 14.53 -15.48 32.78
N VAL A 17 14.74 -14.48 33.64
CA VAL A 17 14.23 -13.12 33.44
C VAL A 17 15.40 -12.14 33.41
N VAL A 18 15.73 -11.65 32.22
CA VAL A 18 16.76 -10.65 31.96
C VAL A 18 16.21 -9.26 32.21
N GLY A 19 16.86 -8.51 33.10
CA GLY A 19 16.34 -7.23 33.60
C GLY A 19 15.45 -7.37 34.83
N ALA A 20 15.49 -8.53 35.51
CA ALA A 20 14.77 -8.74 36.76
C ALA A 20 15.12 -7.66 37.80
N SER A 21 14.16 -7.28 38.65
CA SER A 21 14.41 -6.27 39.68
C SER A 21 13.67 -6.58 40.98
N SER A 22 14.23 -6.14 42.11
CA SER A 22 13.55 -6.10 43.40
C SER A 22 12.51 -4.98 43.51
N HIS A 23 12.58 -3.97 42.63
CA HIS A 23 11.60 -2.88 42.58
C HIS A 23 10.37 -3.28 41.79
N ARG A 24 9.24 -3.49 42.49
CA ARG A 24 7.97 -3.94 41.90
C ARG A 24 7.41 -3.07 40.77
N SER A 25 7.80 -1.79 40.69
CA SER A 25 7.37 -0.88 39.63
C SER A 25 8.09 -1.08 38.29
N LYS A 26 9.20 -1.84 38.24
CA LYS A 26 9.94 -2.11 37.00
C LYS A 26 9.33 -3.28 36.25
N ILE A 27 9.28 -3.18 34.92
CA ILE A 27 8.74 -4.21 34.02
C ILE A 27 9.35 -5.60 34.30
N GLY A 28 10.68 -5.70 34.48
CA GLY A 28 11.35 -6.98 34.74
C GLY A 28 11.06 -7.61 36.11
N ALA A 29 10.47 -6.89 37.07
CA ALA A 29 10.03 -7.48 38.34
C ALA A 29 8.70 -8.25 38.19
N VAL A 30 7.86 -7.82 37.26
CA VAL A 30 6.48 -8.31 37.08
C VAL A 30 6.41 -9.81 36.74
N PRO A 31 7.11 -10.34 35.71
CA PRO A 31 7.00 -11.75 35.37
C PRO A 31 7.53 -12.68 36.48
N VAL A 32 8.58 -12.27 37.21
CA VAL A 32 9.09 -13.03 38.36
C VAL A 32 8.01 -13.17 39.42
N HIS A 33 7.28 -12.08 39.71
CA HIS A 33 6.24 -12.09 40.71
C HIS A 33 5.04 -12.95 40.29
N TYR A 34 4.54 -12.79 39.06
CA TYR A 34 3.40 -13.55 38.56
C TYR A 34 3.67 -15.05 38.50
N LEU A 35 4.87 -15.46 38.08
CA LEU A 35 5.25 -16.88 38.08
C LEU A 35 5.24 -17.47 39.50
N ILE A 36 5.71 -16.72 40.51
CA ILE A 36 5.71 -17.17 41.91
C ILE A 36 4.27 -17.20 42.46
N GLU A 37 3.54 -16.10 42.31
CA GLU A 37 2.20 -15.92 42.89
C GLU A 37 1.18 -16.93 42.35
N HIS A 38 1.28 -17.26 41.07
CA HIS A 38 0.34 -18.17 40.41
C HIS A 38 0.86 -19.61 40.31
N GLY A 39 1.96 -19.94 41.00
CA GLY A 39 2.35 -21.32 41.26
C GLY A 39 3.06 -22.04 40.11
N TYR A 40 3.87 -21.32 39.32
CA TYR A 40 4.74 -21.97 38.33
C TYR A 40 5.67 -22.99 39.00
N ALA A 41 5.64 -24.23 38.51
CA ALA A 41 6.33 -25.36 39.14
C ALA A 41 7.83 -25.45 38.79
N GLY A 42 8.27 -24.83 37.70
CA GLY A 42 9.66 -24.87 37.25
C GLY A 42 10.57 -23.86 37.96
N PRO A 43 11.90 -24.00 37.83
CA PRO A 43 12.83 -23.00 38.33
C PRO A 43 12.69 -21.66 37.61
N ILE A 44 12.84 -20.59 38.39
CA ILE A 44 12.85 -19.19 37.95
C ILE A 44 14.23 -18.62 38.24
N TYR A 45 14.92 -18.10 37.21
CA TYR A 45 16.26 -17.54 37.31
C TYR A 45 16.25 -16.02 37.05
N PRO A 46 16.21 -15.18 38.09
CA PRO A 46 16.37 -13.74 37.94
C PRO A 46 17.79 -13.37 37.47
N ILE A 47 17.91 -12.57 36.41
CA ILE A 47 19.20 -12.10 35.91
C ILE A 47 19.33 -10.59 36.18
N ASN A 48 20.24 -10.25 37.09
CA ASN A 48 20.58 -8.89 37.51
C ASN A 48 22.00 -8.84 38.10
N ALA A 49 22.90 -8.07 37.51
CA ALA A 49 24.29 -7.95 37.97
C ALA A 49 24.49 -7.29 39.35
N GLY A 50 23.51 -6.50 39.81
CA GLY A 50 23.60 -5.74 41.06
C GLY A 50 22.91 -6.38 42.27
N ALA A 51 22.20 -7.51 42.09
CA ALA A 51 21.45 -8.15 43.16
C ALA A 51 21.89 -9.61 43.34
N ALA A 52 22.06 -10.05 44.59
CA ALA A 52 22.32 -11.46 44.92
C ALA A 52 21.01 -12.28 44.99
N GLU A 53 19.88 -11.63 45.26
CA GLU A 53 18.57 -12.26 45.42
C GLU A 53 17.45 -11.33 44.94
N ILE A 54 16.44 -11.88 44.27
CA ILE A 54 15.23 -11.18 43.84
C ILE A 54 14.02 -12.08 44.18
N ALA A 55 13.06 -11.53 44.92
CA ALA A 55 11.81 -12.21 45.30
C ALA A 55 12.00 -13.61 45.92
N GLY A 56 12.99 -13.80 46.80
CA GLY A 56 13.24 -15.09 47.44
C GLY A 56 14.02 -16.09 46.58
N ARG A 57 14.53 -15.65 45.41
CA ARG A 57 15.26 -16.49 44.45
C ARG A 57 16.66 -15.93 44.21
N ARG A 58 17.65 -16.82 44.15
CA ARG A 58 19.04 -16.46 43.80
C ARG A 58 19.06 -15.74 42.45
N ALA A 59 19.65 -14.56 42.41
CA ALA A 59 19.88 -13.80 41.19
C ALA A 59 21.29 -14.06 40.63
N TYR A 60 21.42 -13.96 39.31
CA TYR A 60 22.65 -14.22 38.56
C TYR A 60 23.04 -12.97 37.76
N ALA A 61 24.34 -12.75 37.52
CA ALA A 61 24.78 -11.55 36.81
C ALA A 61 24.47 -11.61 35.30
N SER A 62 24.55 -12.80 34.71
CA SER A 62 24.26 -13.07 33.30
C SER A 62 23.63 -14.45 33.10
N LEU A 63 23.07 -14.71 31.91
CA LEU A 63 22.44 -16.01 31.59
C LEU A 63 23.43 -17.18 31.67
N ARG A 64 24.69 -16.96 31.29
CA ARG A 64 25.76 -17.97 31.31
C ARG A 64 26.15 -18.41 32.74
N ASP A 65 25.90 -17.57 33.74
CA ASP A 65 26.25 -17.87 35.15
C ASP A 65 25.26 -18.82 35.82
N VAL A 66 24.10 -19.07 35.20
CA VAL A 66 23.07 -19.95 35.76
C VAL A 66 23.56 -21.40 35.85
N GLY A 67 24.33 -21.86 34.85
CA GLY A 67 24.91 -23.21 34.83
C GLY A 67 23.89 -24.36 34.78
N GLN A 68 22.61 -24.05 34.53
CA GLN A 68 21.50 -25.00 34.43
C GLN A 68 20.74 -24.75 33.11
N PRO A 69 19.99 -25.74 32.59
CA PRO A 69 19.20 -25.55 31.36
C PRO A 69 18.15 -24.45 31.50
N ILE A 70 18.09 -23.56 30.51
CA ILE A 70 17.09 -22.48 30.39
C ILE A 70 16.25 -22.74 29.14
N ASP A 71 14.99 -23.16 29.34
CA ASP A 71 14.06 -23.42 28.24
C ASP A 71 13.52 -22.10 27.64
N LEU A 72 13.29 -21.07 28.47
CA LEU A 72 12.81 -19.75 28.04
C LEU A 72 13.55 -18.60 28.74
N ALA A 73 13.96 -17.58 27.99
CA ALA A 73 14.45 -16.31 28.54
C ALA A 73 13.49 -15.15 28.21
N ILE A 74 13.12 -14.37 29.22
CA ILE A 74 12.31 -13.16 29.08
C ILE A 74 13.23 -11.94 29.09
N PHE A 75 13.22 -11.15 28.03
CA PHE A 75 14.02 -9.94 27.90
C PHE A 75 13.17 -8.72 28.27
N ALA A 76 13.41 -8.19 29.48
CA ALA A 76 12.77 -7.00 30.03
C ALA A 76 13.81 -5.86 30.21
N ILE A 77 14.56 -5.58 29.14
CA ILE A 77 15.66 -4.59 29.10
C ILE A 77 15.45 -3.59 27.95
N PRO A 78 16.10 -2.40 27.96
CA PRO A 78 16.06 -1.48 26.83
C PRO A 78 16.66 -2.09 25.55
N ALA A 79 16.19 -1.65 24.37
CA ALA A 79 16.64 -2.14 23.06
C ALA A 79 18.17 -2.12 22.89
N ALA A 80 18.85 -1.10 23.41
CA ALA A 80 20.32 -0.96 23.34
C ALA A 80 21.08 -2.13 23.99
N GLY A 81 20.47 -2.83 24.97
CA GLY A 81 21.07 -3.99 25.63
C GLY A 81 20.73 -5.34 24.98
N ALA A 82 19.82 -5.37 24.01
CA ALA A 82 19.27 -6.61 23.47
C ALA A 82 20.34 -7.48 22.78
N ALA A 83 21.21 -6.89 21.97
CA ALA A 83 22.25 -7.62 21.25
C ALA A 83 23.24 -8.33 22.19
N ALA A 84 23.67 -7.65 23.25
CA ALA A 84 24.56 -8.25 24.25
C ALA A 84 23.87 -9.39 25.01
N ALA A 85 22.60 -9.21 25.38
CA ALA A 85 21.80 -10.24 26.04
C ALA A 85 21.55 -11.47 25.13
N LEU A 86 21.44 -11.26 23.80
CA LEU A 86 21.33 -12.34 22.84
C LEU A 86 22.62 -13.18 22.80
N GLU A 87 23.80 -12.56 22.79
CA GLU A 87 25.07 -13.32 22.85
C GLU A 87 25.22 -14.10 24.16
N ASP A 88 24.75 -13.54 25.28
CA ASP A 88 24.65 -14.28 26.55
C ASP A 88 23.70 -15.48 26.47
N ALA A 89 22.55 -15.31 25.81
CA ALA A 89 21.57 -16.38 25.61
C ALA A 89 22.13 -17.50 24.72
N ILE A 90 22.86 -17.15 23.64
CA ILE A 90 23.57 -18.09 22.77
C ILE A 90 24.61 -18.88 23.57
N ALA A 91 25.44 -18.20 24.36
CA ALA A 91 26.45 -18.85 25.20
C ALA A 91 25.83 -19.79 26.24
N ALA A 92 24.68 -19.41 26.80
CA ALA A 92 23.90 -20.23 27.75
C ALA A 92 23.04 -21.32 27.08
N LYS A 93 23.06 -21.43 25.74
CA LYS A 93 22.27 -22.40 24.95
C LYS A 93 20.75 -22.30 25.18
N VAL A 94 20.27 -21.07 25.40
CA VAL A 94 18.83 -20.78 25.44
C VAL A 94 18.24 -21.06 24.07
N ARG A 95 17.02 -21.61 24.03
CA ARG A 95 16.32 -21.93 22.76
C ARG A 95 15.18 -20.98 22.42
N ASN A 96 14.64 -20.28 23.41
CA ASN A 96 13.44 -19.47 23.27
C ASN A 96 13.61 -18.12 23.97
N ILE A 97 13.21 -17.04 23.31
CA ILE A 97 13.21 -15.68 23.86
C ILE A 97 11.83 -15.05 23.71
N VAL A 98 11.31 -14.47 24.80
CA VAL A 98 10.21 -13.50 24.74
C VAL A 98 10.80 -12.11 24.94
N MET A 99 10.54 -11.21 24.00
CA MET A 99 11.14 -9.88 23.98
C MET A 99 10.08 -8.80 24.19
N PHE A 100 10.09 -8.19 25.38
CA PHE A 100 9.18 -7.10 25.74
C PHE A 100 9.60 -5.75 25.17
N SER A 101 10.89 -5.59 24.87
CA SER A 101 11.50 -4.31 24.52
C SER A 101 10.86 -3.68 23.28
N ALA A 102 10.45 -2.42 23.40
CA ALA A 102 10.17 -1.51 22.29
C ALA A 102 11.46 -0.77 21.85
N GLY A 103 11.38 0.05 20.80
CA GLY A 103 12.49 0.74 20.13
C GLY A 103 12.97 0.05 18.85
N PHE A 104 12.16 -0.81 18.22
CA PHE A 104 12.52 -1.60 17.04
C PHE A 104 11.76 -1.11 15.81
N ALA A 105 11.20 -1.99 14.97
CA ALA A 105 10.62 -1.60 13.68
C ALA A 105 9.51 -0.54 13.78
N GLU A 106 8.80 -0.47 14.91
CA GLU A 106 7.80 0.55 15.21
C GLU A 106 8.39 1.95 15.46
N ALA A 107 9.68 2.05 15.77
CA ALA A 107 10.39 3.30 16.00
C ALA A 107 10.99 3.91 14.71
N GLY A 108 10.76 3.28 13.56
CA GLY A 108 11.23 3.71 12.25
C GLY A 108 12.41 2.90 11.70
N VAL A 109 13.03 3.39 10.63
CA VAL A 109 13.97 2.62 9.80
C VAL A 109 15.16 2.06 10.59
N GLN A 110 15.77 2.85 11.49
CA GLN A 110 16.91 2.38 12.30
C GLN A 110 16.52 1.21 13.21
N GLY A 111 15.33 1.27 13.80
CA GLY A 111 14.82 0.20 14.64
C GLY A 111 14.42 -1.04 13.82
N ALA A 112 13.94 -0.87 12.59
CA ALA A 112 13.68 -1.98 11.67
C ALA A 112 14.97 -2.72 11.28
N THR A 113 16.05 -1.98 10.96
CA THR A 113 17.38 -2.59 10.71
C THR A 113 17.89 -3.34 11.94
N ALA A 114 17.77 -2.76 13.13
CA ALA A 114 18.18 -3.42 14.37
C ALA A 114 17.37 -4.69 14.66
N GLN A 115 16.05 -4.66 14.40
CA GLN A 115 15.19 -5.83 14.53
C GLN A 115 15.61 -6.95 13.59
N GLN A 116 15.87 -6.62 12.32
CA GLN A 116 16.29 -7.59 11.33
C GLN A 116 17.63 -8.25 11.71
N ALA A 117 18.63 -7.45 12.08
CA ALA A 117 19.94 -7.97 12.51
C ALA A 117 19.83 -8.87 13.75
N PHE A 118 18.97 -8.51 14.72
CA PHE A 118 18.70 -9.33 15.90
C PHE A 118 18.04 -10.66 15.54
N ALA A 119 17.00 -10.63 14.69
CA ALA A 119 16.26 -11.81 14.26
C ALA A 119 17.12 -12.77 13.42
N GLU A 120 17.94 -12.24 12.51
CA GLU A 120 18.90 -13.03 11.72
C GLU A 120 19.91 -13.73 12.63
N ARG A 121 20.52 -13.00 13.57
CA ARG A 121 21.50 -13.57 14.50
C ARG A 121 20.89 -14.66 15.40
N ALA A 122 19.67 -14.47 15.88
CA ALA A 122 18.97 -15.46 16.68
C ALA A 122 18.62 -16.71 15.85
N ARG A 123 18.17 -16.54 14.61
CA ARG A 123 17.88 -17.64 13.67
C ARG A 123 19.12 -18.48 13.38
N ASP A 124 20.27 -17.85 13.16
CA ASP A 124 21.55 -18.55 12.94
C ASP A 124 21.96 -19.40 14.16
N ALA A 125 21.57 -18.97 15.37
CA ALA A 125 21.81 -19.70 16.61
C ALA A 125 20.70 -20.74 16.93
N GLY A 126 19.64 -20.83 16.12
CA GLY A 126 18.50 -21.72 16.35
C GLY A 126 17.60 -21.29 17.51
N ILE A 127 17.53 -19.98 17.80
CA ILE A 127 16.71 -19.40 18.88
C ILE A 127 15.41 -18.83 18.29
N LEU A 128 14.28 -19.23 18.85
CA LEU A 128 12.96 -18.68 18.49
C LEU A 128 12.63 -17.42 19.29
N ILE A 129 12.00 -16.43 18.65
CA ILE A 129 11.66 -15.14 19.28
C ILE A 129 10.17 -14.81 19.18
N LEU A 130 9.53 -14.53 20.31
CA LEU A 130 8.25 -13.82 20.37
C LEU A 130 8.49 -12.32 20.63
N GLY A 131 7.93 -11.46 19.77
CA GLY A 131 8.17 -10.01 19.79
C GLY A 131 9.10 -9.54 18.66
N PRO A 132 9.84 -8.43 18.83
CA PRO A 132 9.88 -7.54 19.99
C PRO A 132 8.57 -6.75 20.16
N ASN A 133 8.54 -5.82 21.12
CA ASN A 133 7.40 -4.94 21.38
C ASN A 133 6.09 -5.71 21.61
N CYS A 134 6.13 -6.72 22.47
CA CYS A 134 4.97 -7.52 22.85
C CYS A 134 4.74 -7.48 24.36
N LEU A 135 3.56 -7.89 24.83
CA LEU A 135 3.28 -8.09 26.27
C LEU A 135 3.65 -9.50 26.74
N GLY A 136 4.13 -10.37 25.83
CA GLY A 136 4.42 -11.78 26.10
C GLY A 136 3.20 -12.68 26.00
N PHE A 137 3.17 -13.73 26.82
CA PHE A 137 2.12 -14.74 26.80
C PHE A 137 1.76 -15.29 28.19
N MET A 138 0.63 -15.97 28.26
CA MET A 138 0.14 -16.71 29.43
C MET A 138 -0.38 -18.08 28.98
N ASN A 139 0.03 -19.14 29.66
CA ASN A 139 -0.55 -20.48 29.52
C ASN A 139 -1.22 -20.86 30.85
N ALA A 140 -2.54 -20.71 30.88
CA ALA A 140 -3.34 -20.88 32.11
C ALA A 140 -3.33 -22.35 32.57
N ALA A 141 -3.28 -23.31 31.65
CA ALA A 141 -3.25 -24.74 31.96
C ALA A 141 -1.94 -25.18 32.66
N ARG A 142 -0.86 -24.41 32.50
CA ARG A 142 0.48 -24.74 33.03
C ARG A 142 1.00 -23.73 34.06
N ALA A 143 0.18 -22.74 34.43
CA ALA A 143 0.58 -21.64 35.31
C ALA A 143 1.84 -20.89 34.82
N VAL A 144 2.00 -20.72 33.51
CA VAL A 144 3.12 -19.97 32.92
C VAL A 144 2.64 -18.56 32.60
N TYR A 145 3.18 -17.56 33.30
CA TYR A 145 2.84 -16.15 33.14
C TYR A 145 4.07 -15.35 32.68
N ALA A 146 4.46 -15.54 31.42
CA ALA A 146 5.60 -14.87 30.79
C ALA A 146 5.18 -13.50 30.23
N THR A 147 4.71 -12.61 31.11
CA THR A 147 4.10 -11.33 30.75
C THR A 147 4.35 -10.25 31.80
N PHE A 148 4.23 -8.99 31.38
CA PHE A 148 4.18 -7.83 32.27
C PHE A 148 2.84 -7.08 32.19
N SER A 149 1.81 -7.69 31.59
CA SER A 149 0.51 -7.06 31.42
C SER A 149 -0.12 -6.74 32.78
N PRO A 150 -0.57 -5.49 33.02
CA PRO A 150 -1.17 -5.10 34.29
C PRO A 150 -2.54 -5.75 34.53
N VAL A 151 -3.13 -6.39 33.51
CA VAL A 151 -4.47 -6.98 33.60
C VAL A 151 -4.58 -8.04 34.71
N LEU A 152 -3.50 -8.77 35.01
CA LEU A 152 -3.48 -9.79 36.06
C LEU A 152 -3.64 -9.19 37.46
N ALA A 153 -3.21 -7.95 37.67
CA ALA A 153 -3.40 -7.25 38.94
C ALA A 153 -4.89 -6.99 39.25
N THR A 154 -5.76 -7.09 38.25
CA THR A 154 -7.23 -6.92 38.40
C THR A 154 -7.98 -8.25 38.47
N GLY A 155 -7.27 -9.38 38.50
CA GLY A 155 -7.84 -10.73 38.62
C GLY A 155 -7.53 -11.64 37.42
N LEU A 156 -7.63 -12.95 37.66
CA LEU A 156 -7.33 -13.99 36.66
C LEU A 156 -8.57 -14.38 35.85
N ALA A 157 -8.39 -14.59 34.55
CA ALA A 157 -9.34 -15.36 33.77
C ALA A 157 -9.30 -16.82 34.24
N LYS A 158 -10.45 -17.51 34.19
CA LYS A 158 -10.52 -18.92 34.56
C LYS A 158 -9.75 -19.76 33.52
N PRO A 159 -9.10 -20.86 33.91
CA PRO A 159 -8.67 -21.86 32.93
C PRO A 159 -9.87 -22.37 32.12
N GLY A 160 -9.69 -22.52 30.81
CA GLY A 160 -10.72 -23.03 29.91
C GLY A 160 -10.14 -23.47 28.57
N ASN A 161 -10.97 -23.41 27.53
CA ASN A 161 -10.69 -24.03 26.24
C ASN A 161 -10.61 -23.05 25.07
N ILE A 162 -10.51 -21.74 25.36
CA ILE A 162 -10.34 -20.71 24.32
C ILE A 162 -8.90 -20.18 24.32
N GLY A 163 -8.23 -20.28 23.18
CA GLY A 163 -6.93 -19.67 22.95
C GLY A 163 -7.09 -18.28 22.33
N ILE A 164 -6.34 -17.29 22.81
CA ILE A 164 -6.30 -15.94 22.25
C ILE A 164 -4.90 -15.65 21.70
N VAL A 165 -4.82 -15.19 20.47
CA VAL A 165 -3.60 -14.60 19.89
C VAL A 165 -3.90 -13.22 19.32
N SER A 166 -3.05 -12.24 19.62
CA SER A 166 -3.22 -10.85 19.20
C SER A 166 -1.91 -10.21 18.77
N GLN A 167 -1.88 -9.58 17.59
CA GLN A 167 -0.75 -8.71 17.21
C GLN A 167 -0.65 -7.48 18.13
N SER A 168 -1.80 -6.89 18.49
CA SER A 168 -1.84 -5.74 19.40
C SER A 168 -1.74 -6.18 20.86
N GLY A 169 -0.76 -5.65 21.59
CA GLY A 169 -0.62 -5.85 23.04
C GLY A 169 -1.79 -5.23 23.83
N ALA A 170 -2.17 -3.99 23.51
CA ALA A 170 -3.24 -3.28 24.21
C ALA A 170 -4.60 -3.96 24.00
N PHE A 171 -4.93 -4.33 22.75
CA PHE A 171 -6.14 -5.11 22.47
C PHE A 171 -6.08 -6.48 23.14
N GLY A 172 -4.92 -7.16 23.12
CA GLY A 172 -4.75 -8.44 23.80
C GLY A 172 -5.06 -8.36 25.30
N ALA A 173 -4.56 -7.33 25.99
CA ALA A 173 -4.85 -7.11 27.42
C ALA A 173 -6.34 -6.81 27.67
N TYR A 174 -6.94 -5.99 26.80
CA TYR A 174 -8.38 -5.72 26.82
C TYR A 174 -9.21 -7.00 26.60
N ALA A 175 -8.83 -7.83 25.62
CA ALA A 175 -9.51 -9.09 25.32
C ALA A 175 -9.41 -10.09 26.49
N TYR A 176 -8.27 -10.14 27.18
CA TYR A 176 -8.12 -10.93 28.41
C TYR A 176 -9.08 -10.45 29.51
N ALA A 177 -9.16 -9.12 29.75
CA ALA A 177 -10.07 -8.55 30.74
C ALA A 177 -11.54 -8.87 30.41
N MET A 178 -11.92 -8.73 29.14
CA MET A 178 -13.26 -9.09 28.67
C MET A 178 -13.58 -10.57 28.85
N ALA A 179 -12.64 -11.46 28.55
CA ALA A 179 -12.83 -12.89 28.76
C ALA A 179 -13.10 -13.19 30.24
N ARG A 180 -12.28 -12.63 31.14
CA ARG A 180 -12.49 -12.75 32.59
C ARG A 180 -13.86 -12.23 33.02
N ASP A 181 -14.22 -11.01 32.64
CA ASP A 181 -15.45 -10.35 33.10
C ASP A 181 -16.71 -11.05 32.56
N ARG A 182 -16.61 -11.68 31.39
CA ARG A 182 -17.67 -12.53 30.80
C ARG A 182 -17.65 -13.97 31.31
N GLY A 183 -16.71 -14.34 32.19
CA GLY A 183 -16.58 -15.70 32.70
C GLY A 183 -16.06 -16.72 31.69
N ILE A 184 -15.50 -16.26 30.57
CA ILE A 184 -14.93 -17.08 29.50
C ILE A 184 -13.57 -17.62 29.94
N GLY A 185 -13.40 -18.94 29.88
CA GLY A 185 -12.17 -19.61 30.29
C GLY A 185 -11.13 -19.68 29.18
N LEU A 186 -9.87 -19.37 29.49
CA LEU A 186 -8.77 -19.33 28.53
C LEU A 186 -7.82 -20.53 28.70
N SER A 187 -7.38 -21.10 27.58
CA SER A 187 -6.28 -22.08 27.55
C SER A 187 -4.93 -21.36 27.49
N CYS A 188 -4.79 -20.43 26.53
CA CYS A 188 -3.58 -19.67 26.26
C CYS A 188 -3.93 -18.25 25.80
N TRP A 189 -3.06 -17.29 26.10
CA TRP A 189 -3.14 -15.91 25.65
C TRP A 189 -1.75 -15.48 25.17
N VAL A 190 -1.62 -15.03 23.93
CA VAL A 190 -0.35 -14.66 23.31
C VAL A 190 -0.46 -13.29 22.64
N THR A 191 0.54 -12.42 22.85
CA THR A 191 0.71 -11.20 22.08
C THR A 191 1.99 -11.27 21.26
N THR A 192 1.89 -11.05 19.95
CA THR A 192 3.03 -11.28 19.03
C THR A 192 3.84 -10.02 18.73
N GLY A 193 3.25 -8.84 18.89
CA GLY A 193 3.95 -7.56 18.70
C GLY A 193 4.42 -7.38 17.26
N ASN A 194 5.70 -7.07 17.07
CA ASN A 194 6.27 -6.78 15.74
C ASN A 194 6.48 -8.02 14.86
N GLU A 195 6.35 -9.23 15.39
CA GLU A 195 6.50 -10.50 14.65
C GLU A 195 7.84 -10.63 13.91
N ALA A 196 8.96 -10.39 14.60
CA ALA A 196 10.29 -10.55 13.99
C ALA A 196 10.63 -12.01 13.64
N ASP A 197 9.95 -12.97 14.27
CA ASP A 197 10.11 -14.41 14.03
C ASP A 197 8.79 -15.18 14.23
N ILE A 198 8.34 -15.39 15.49
CA ILE A 198 7.04 -16.03 15.78
C ILE A 198 5.91 -15.04 15.49
N GLY A 199 4.99 -15.41 14.60
CA GLY A 199 3.79 -14.64 14.29
C GLY A 199 2.49 -15.30 14.75
N VAL A 200 1.37 -14.62 14.45
CA VAL A 200 0.01 -15.13 14.71
C VAL A 200 -0.22 -16.51 14.10
N ALA A 201 0.26 -16.75 12.88
CA ALA A 201 0.10 -18.03 12.20
C ALA A 201 0.74 -19.19 12.97
N ASP A 202 1.94 -18.98 13.53
CA ASP A 202 2.64 -19.99 14.33
C ASP A 202 1.85 -20.33 15.61
N CYS A 203 1.28 -19.31 16.25
CA CYS A 203 0.45 -19.46 17.44
C CYS A 203 -0.86 -20.22 17.15
N ILE A 204 -1.53 -19.90 16.03
CA ILE A 204 -2.71 -20.66 15.56
C ILE A 204 -2.32 -22.12 15.32
N GLY A 205 -1.17 -22.36 14.68
CA GLY A 205 -0.68 -23.70 14.40
C GLY A 205 -0.39 -24.53 15.65
N TRP A 206 0.13 -23.91 16.71
CA TRP A 206 0.31 -24.57 18.01
C TRP A 206 -1.04 -24.84 18.70
N MET A 207 -1.91 -23.82 18.78
CA MET A 207 -3.25 -23.96 19.37
C MET A 207 -4.11 -25.00 18.64
N ALA A 208 -3.90 -25.18 17.32
CA ALA A 208 -4.53 -26.22 16.53
C ALA A 208 -4.22 -27.64 17.07
N ARG A 209 -3.02 -27.85 17.62
CA ARG A 209 -2.55 -29.15 18.16
C ARG A 209 -2.75 -29.29 19.66
N ASP A 210 -2.85 -28.18 20.39
CA ASP A 210 -2.97 -28.20 21.86
C ASP A 210 -4.30 -28.82 22.35
N PRO A 211 -4.30 -29.93 23.10
CA PRO A 211 -5.53 -30.56 23.56
C PRO A 211 -6.36 -29.69 24.51
N ALA A 212 -5.80 -28.67 25.15
CA ALA A 212 -6.57 -27.75 26.00
C ALA A 212 -7.39 -26.75 25.19
N THR A 213 -6.97 -26.41 23.97
CA THR A 213 -7.65 -25.43 23.12
C THR A 213 -8.70 -26.08 22.22
N ARG A 214 -9.94 -25.58 22.28
CA ARG A 214 -11.09 -25.97 21.44
C ARG A 214 -11.45 -24.89 20.42
N VAL A 215 -11.35 -23.61 20.79
CA VAL A 215 -11.66 -22.46 19.93
C VAL A 215 -10.49 -21.48 19.95
N ILE A 216 -10.16 -20.91 18.79
CA ILE A 216 -9.05 -19.97 18.62
C ILE A 216 -9.61 -18.59 18.26
N MET A 217 -9.24 -17.59 19.04
CA MET A 217 -9.58 -16.19 18.85
C MET A 217 -8.35 -15.42 18.40
N THR A 218 -8.44 -14.76 17.25
CA THR A 218 -7.30 -14.08 16.62
C THR A 218 -7.62 -12.62 16.36
N TYR A 219 -6.71 -11.72 16.77
CA TYR A 219 -6.71 -10.32 16.34
C TYR A 219 -5.54 -10.07 15.40
N LEU A 220 -5.85 -9.62 14.17
CA LEU A 220 -4.92 -9.48 13.07
C LEU A 220 -4.96 -8.05 12.49
N GLU A 221 -3.81 -7.40 12.39
CA GLU A 221 -3.61 -6.11 11.73
C GLU A 221 -3.13 -6.29 10.29
N GLY A 222 -2.17 -7.20 10.10
CA GLY A 222 -1.59 -7.57 8.82
C GLY A 222 -0.96 -8.97 8.88
N CYS A 223 -0.38 -9.44 7.79
CA CYS A 223 0.34 -10.70 7.76
C CYS A 223 1.54 -10.56 6.82
N ASN A 224 2.73 -10.95 7.28
CA ASN A 224 3.93 -10.89 6.45
C ASN A 224 4.16 -12.18 5.64
N ASP A 225 3.52 -13.29 6.02
CA ASP A 225 3.64 -14.61 5.39
C ASP A 225 2.26 -15.28 5.27
N GLY A 226 1.53 -14.93 4.22
CA GLY A 226 0.19 -15.49 3.96
C GLY A 226 0.21 -16.99 3.71
N ALA A 227 1.31 -17.57 3.21
CA ALA A 227 1.42 -19.02 3.05
C ALA A 227 1.42 -19.73 4.39
N ARG A 228 2.13 -19.20 5.38
CA ARG A 228 2.15 -19.71 6.75
C ARG A 228 0.79 -19.56 7.44
N LEU A 229 0.10 -18.43 7.23
CA LEU A 229 -1.26 -18.23 7.75
C LEU A 229 -2.24 -19.27 7.18
N ARG A 230 -2.23 -19.49 5.86
CA ARG A 230 -3.06 -20.53 5.20
C ARG A 230 -2.83 -21.91 5.82
N GLN A 231 -1.56 -22.30 5.95
CA GLN A 231 -1.19 -23.58 6.55
C GLN A 231 -1.69 -23.72 8.00
N ALA A 232 -1.63 -22.66 8.80
CA ALA A 232 -2.09 -22.67 10.17
C ALA A 232 -3.63 -22.81 10.28
N LEU A 233 -4.36 -22.11 9.42
CA LEU A 233 -5.82 -22.19 9.35
C LEU A 233 -6.29 -23.58 8.88
N GLU A 234 -5.63 -24.13 7.86
CA GLU A 234 -5.88 -25.49 7.38
C GLU A 234 -5.62 -26.54 8.45
N LEU A 235 -4.55 -26.37 9.23
CA LEU A 235 -4.24 -27.25 10.35
C LEU A 235 -5.30 -27.17 11.44
N ALA A 236 -5.75 -25.95 11.80
CA ALA A 236 -6.84 -25.77 12.76
C ALA A 236 -8.13 -26.44 12.28
N ARG A 237 -8.48 -26.29 11.00
CA ARG A 237 -9.63 -26.95 10.38
C ARG A 237 -9.51 -28.48 10.40
N ALA A 238 -8.34 -29.02 10.07
CA ALA A 238 -8.08 -30.47 10.10
C ALA A 238 -8.20 -31.07 11.51
N HIS A 239 -7.90 -30.29 12.55
CA HIS A 239 -8.13 -30.66 13.95
C HIS A 239 -9.53 -30.30 14.48
N GLY A 240 -10.43 -29.79 13.63
CA GLY A 240 -11.80 -29.43 14.01
C GLY A 240 -11.89 -28.26 14.98
N LYS A 241 -10.92 -27.34 14.97
CA LYS A 241 -10.85 -26.18 15.87
C LYS A 241 -11.26 -24.90 15.14
N PRO A 242 -12.42 -24.31 15.50
CA PRO A 242 -12.85 -23.06 14.91
C PRO A 242 -11.87 -21.91 15.18
N VAL A 243 -11.57 -21.12 14.14
CA VAL A 243 -10.77 -19.90 14.23
C VAL A 243 -11.66 -18.69 13.96
N VAL A 244 -11.84 -17.84 14.96
CA VAL A 244 -12.58 -16.58 14.86
C VAL A 244 -11.58 -15.44 14.78
N VAL A 245 -11.71 -14.56 13.79
CA VAL A 245 -10.70 -13.52 13.50
C VAL A 245 -11.34 -12.13 13.51
N VAL A 246 -10.73 -11.19 14.22
CA VAL A 246 -10.93 -9.75 14.01
C VAL A 246 -9.77 -9.23 13.17
N LYS A 247 -10.05 -8.87 11.90
CA LYS A 247 -9.10 -8.22 10.99
C LYS A 247 -9.39 -6.72 10.89
N VAL A 248 -8.47 -5.89 11.36
CA VAL A 248 -8.55 -4.42 11.29
C VAL A 248 -7.85 -3.88 10.03
N GLY A 249 -7.92 -2.56 9.78
CA GLY A 249 -7.31 -1.96 8.59
C GLY A 249 -8.16 -2.08 7.31
N ARG A 250 -9.49 -2.08 7.45
CA ARG A 250 -10.46 -2.31 6.35
C ARG A 250 -10.48 -1.24 5.27
N THR A 251 -10.14 0.00 5.63
CA THR A 251 -10.17 1.16 4.75
C THR A 251 -8.76 1.66 4.55
N ALA A 252 -8.50 2.44 3.49
CA ALA A 252 -7.19 3.06 3.28
C ALA A 252 -6.69 3.80 4.54
N LEU A 253 -7.57 4.58 5.19
CA LEU A 253 -7.28 5.26 6.45
C LEU A 253 -6.93 4.28 7.58
N GLY A 254 -7.75 3.23 7.79
CA GLY A 254 -7.49 2.24 8.83
C GLY A 254 -6.23 1.42 8.58
N ALA A 255 -5.93 1.10 7.32
CA ALA A 255 -4.72 0.38 6.91
C ALA A 255 -3.46 1.21 7.16
N MET A 256 -3.49 2.51 6.82
CA MET A 256 -2.41 3.44 7.14
C MET A 256 -2.18 3.56 8.65
N THR A 257 -3.25 3.68 9.44
CA THR A 257 -3.13 3.73 10.91
C THR A 257 -2.56 2.43 11.47
N ALA A 258 -3.05 1.27 11.04
CA ALA A 258 -2.52 -0.03 11.47
C ALA A 258 -1.02 -0.20 11.12
N ALA A 259 -0.62 0.14 9.89
CA ALA A 259 0.77 0.06 9.44
C ALA A 259 1.72 1.03 10.17
N SER A 260 1.20 2.15 10.71
CA SER A 260 2.00 3.05 11.57
C SER A 260 2.19 2.53 13.00
N HIS A 261 1.36 1.56 13.44
CA HIS A 261 1.41 0.96 14.76
C HIS A 261 2.18 -0.37 14.82
N THR A 262 2.16 -1.15 13.73
CA THR A 262 2.91 -2.40 13.59
C THR A 262 3.65 -2.42 12.26
N ALA A 263 4.89 -2.94 12.24
CA ALA A 263 5.72 -3.00 11.03
C ALA A 263 5.25 -4.04 9.99
N ALA A 264 3.99 -4.47 10.06
CA ALA A 264 3.39 -5.44 9.15
C ALA A 264 2.72 -4.75 7.96
N LEU A 265 2.85 -5.33 6.77
CA LEU A 265 2.16 -4.83 5.57
C LEU A 265 0.65 -5.08 5.70
N ALA A 266 -0.15 -4.01 5.56
CA ALA A 266 -1.59 -4.10 5.41
C ALA A 266 -1.92 -4.45 3.94
N GLY A 267 -2.21 -5.73 3.67
CA GLY A 267 -2.71 -6.19 2.36
C GLY A 267 -4.18 -5.79 2.12
N ASP A 268 -4.66 -6.00 0.89
CA ASP A 268 -6.05 -5.69 0.50
C ASP A 268 -7.06 -6.44 1.37
N ASP A 269 -7.99 -5.71 1.99
CA ASP A 269 -8.98 -6.27 2.92
C ASP A 269 -9.86 -7.33 2.24
N ALA A 270 -10.21 -7.13 0.98
CA ALA A 270 -11.03 -8.08 0.23
C ALA A 270 -10.28 -9.39 -0.03
N ALA A 271 -8.96 -9.32 -0.27
CA ALA A 271 -8.12 -10.50 -0.42
C ALA A 271 -7.91 -11.22 0.92
N PHE A 272 -7.77 -10.49 2.03
CA PHE A 272 -7.74 -11.08 3.37
C PHE A 272 -9.04 -11.80 3.71
N ASP A 273 -10.19 -11.18 3.42
CA ASP A 273 -11.49 -11.79 3.66
C ASP A 273 -11.66 -13.10 2.88
N ALA A 274 -11.27 -13.10 1.60
CA ALA A 274 -11.24 -14.29 0.77
C ALA A 274 -10.31 -15.37 1.35
N LEU A 275 -9.12 -15.01 1.83
CA LEU A 275 -8.18 -15.95 2.46
C LEU A 275 -8.80 -16.59 3.71
N LEU A 276 -9.34 -15.79 4.62
CA LEU A 276 -9.92 -16.30 5.87
C LEU A 276 -11.08 -17.27 5.56
N ARG A 277 -11.99 -16.86 4.67
CA ARG A 277 -13.15 -17.68 4.29
C ARG A 277 -12.75 -18.96 3.57
N GLN A 278 -11.80 -18.89 2.64
CA GLN A 278 -11.31 -20.04 1.86
C GLN A 278 -10.62 -21.09 2.75
N HIS A 279 -9.94 -20.65 3.81
CA HIS A 279 -9.19 -21.53 4.71
C HIS A 279 -9.91 -21.81 6.05
N GLY A 280 -11.22 -21.50 6.13
CA GLY A 280 -12.08 -21.94 7.23
C GLY A 280 -12.02 -21.10 8.50
N ALA A 281 -11.55 -19.85 8.43
CA ALA A 281 -11.64 -18.87 9.51
C ALA A 281 -12.87 -17.96 9.36
N TYR A 282 -13.58 -17.72 10.46
CA TYR A 282 -14.74 -16.84 10.49
C TYR A 282 -14.32 -15.42 10.90
N ARG A 283 -14.63 -14.42 10.07
CA ARG A 283 -14.32 -13.03 10.37
C ARG A 283 -15.42 -12.38 11.22
N ALA A 284 -15.07 -11.89 12.40
CA ALA A 284 -15.94 -11.08 13.24
C ALA A 284 -15.71 -9.58 12.96
N HIS A 285 -16.80 -8.84 12.76
CA HIS A 285 -16.75 -7.40 12.45
C HIS A 285 -16.87 -6.49 13.68
N THR A 286 -17.23 -7.06 14.84
CA THR A 286 -17.33 -6.33 16.11
C THR A 286 -16.71 -7.16 17.22
N ILE A 287 -16.25 -6.47 18.27
CA ILE A 287 -15.73 -7.11 19.48
C ILE A 287 -16.82 -7.96 20.15
N GLU A 288 -18.06 -7.50 20.14
CA GLU A 288 -19.18 -8.27 20.68
C GLU A 288 -19.35 -9.61 19.94
N ALA A 289 -19.41 -9.58 18.60
CA ALA A 289 -19.53 -10.80 17.80
C ALA A 289 -18.32 -11.72 18.00
N PHE A 290 -17.11 -11.15 18.10
CA PHE A 290 -15.87 -11.89 18.32
C PHE A 290 -15.95 -12.77 19.58
N PHE A 291 -16.42 -12.21 20.71
CA PHE A 291 -16.59 -12.97 21.95
C PHE A 291 -17.82 -13.87 21.94
N ASP A 292 -18.95 -13.43 21.40
CA ASP A 292 -20.20 -14.20 21.40
C ASP A 292 -20.06 -15.49 20.59
N ILE A 293 -19.42 -15.41 19.42
CA ILE A 293 -19.17 -16.57 18.56
C ILE A 293 -18.22 -17.55 19.24
N ALA A 294 -17.08 -17.04 19.76
CA ALA A 294 -16.09 -17.90 20.39
C ALA A 294 -16.64 -18.60 21.63
N HIS A 295 -17.36 -17.88 22.48
CA HIS A 295 -18.05 -18.43 23.65
C HIS A 295 -19.12 -19.46 23.24
N GLY A 296 -19.94 -19.13 22.23
CA GLY A 296 -20.98 -20.02 21.72
C GLY A 296 -20.44 -21.37 21.27
N LEU A 297 -19.35 -21.35 20.49
CA LEU A 297 -18.68 -22.56 20.00
C LEU A 297 -17.96 -23.33 21.11
N ALA A 298 -17.43 -22.62 22.12
CA ALA A 298 -16.75 -23.23 23.26
C ALA A 298 -17.71 -23.97 24.20
N VAL A 299 -18.92 -23.45 24.39
CA VAL A 299 -19.99 -24.05 25.22
C VAL A 299 -20.69 -25.18 24.46
N CYS A 300 -21.27 -24.90 23.30
CA CYS A 300 -22.17 -25.84 22.61
C CYS A 300 -21.49 -26.73 21.58
N GLY A 301 -20.37 -26.30 20.99
CA GLY A 301 -19.79 -26.96 19.82
C GLY A 301 -20.55 -26.70 18.52
N LEU A 302 -20.28 -27.52 17.52
CA LEU A 302 -20.97 -27.47 16.23
C LEU A 302 -22.24 -28.33 16.26
N PRO A 303 -23.34 -27.87 15.63
CA PRO A 303 -24.57 -28.64 15.53
C PRO A 303 -24.42 -29.83 14.58
N ARG A 304 -25.34 -30.80 14.68
CA ARG A 304 -25.42 -31.95 13.77
C ARG A 304 -25.62 -31.57 12.30
N ASN A 305 -26.42 -30.54 12.03
CA ASN A 305 -26.76 -30.09 10.68
C ASN A 305 -27.00 -28.57 10.69
N THR A 306 -27.21 -28.01 9.49
CA THR A 306 -27.35 -26.58 9.24
C THR A 306 -28.76 -26.03 9.44
N GLN A 307 -29.76 -26.89 9.71
CA GLN A 307 -31.17 -26.50 9.78
C GLN A 307 -31.51 -25.87 11.14
N VAL A 308 -32.18 -24.73 11.11
CA VAL A 308 -32.51 -23.91 12.27
C VAL A 308 -34.01 -23.90 12.53
N GLY A 309 -34.40 -24.39 13.71
CA GLY A 309 -35.74 -24.20 14.25
C GLY A 309 -35.83 -22.89 15.03
N LEU A 310 -36.86 -22.09 14.76
CA LEU A 310 -37.17 -20.86 15.48
C LEU A 310 -38.45 -21.08 16.29
N LEU A 311 -38.36 -21.01 17.62
CA LEU A 311 -39.49 -21.14 18.54
C LEU A 311 -39.68 -19.81 19.29
N THR A 312 -40.90 -19.31 19.37
CA THR A 312 -41.19 -18.01 19.98
C THR A 312 -42.50 -18.00 20.76
N VAL A 313 -42.57 -17.12 21.75
CA VAL A 313 -43.82 -16.75 22.47
C VAL A 313 -44.43 -15.44 21.94
N SER A 314 -43.79 -14.83 20.92
CA SER A 314 -44.17 -13.56 20.30
C SER A 314 -43.99 -13.62 18.79
N GLY A 315 -45.08 -13.55 18.04
CA GLY A 315 -45.05 -13.55 16.57
C GLY A 315 -44.23 -12.40 15.98
N GLY A 316 -44.24 -11.20 16.60
CA GLY A 316 -43.45 -10.07 16.13
C GLY A 316 -41.95 -10.31 16.22
N VAL A 317 -41.47 -10.93 17.30
CA VAL A 317 -40.05 -11.32 17.43
C VAL A 317 -39.74 -12.55 16.56
N GLY A 318 -40.73 -13.44 16.35
CA GLY A 318 -40.61 -14.54 15.39
C GLY A 318 -40.24 -14.04 13.99
N VAL A 319 -40.92 -13.01 13.50
CA VAL A 319 -40.60 -12.36 12.21
C VAL A 319 -39.17 -11.80 12.22
N MET A 320 -38.78 -11.08 13.27
CA MET A 320 -37.42 -10.53 13.39
C MET A 320 -36.33 -11.62 13.37
N MET A 321 -36.58 -12.77 14.02
CA MET A 321 -35.66 -13.91 13.97
C MET A 321 -35.58 -14.52 12.57
N ALA A 322 -36.70 -14.63 11.86
CA ALA A 322 -36.73 -15.14 10.49
C ALA A 322 -35.99 -14.20 9.52
N ASP A 323 -36.22 -12.89 9.63
CA ASP A 323 -35.53 -11.87 8.82
C ASP A 323 -34.01 -11.92 9.06
N ALA A 324 -33.59 -11.92 10.34
CA ALA A 324 -32.18 -12.00 10.69
C ALA A 324 -31.53 -13.32 10.21
N ALA A 325 -32.25 -14.44 10.30
CA ALA A 325 -31.78 -15.73 9.83
C ALA A 325 -31.63 -15.76 8.29
N ALA A 326 -32.59 -15.17 7.57
CA ALA A 326 -32.55 -15.06 6.11
C ALA A 326 -31.40 -14.14 5.64
N GLU A 327 -31.20 -12.98 6.29
CA GLU A 327 -30.07 -12.09 6.03
C GLU A 327 -28.72 -12.77 6.27
N ALA A 328 -28.66 -13.67 7.27
CA ALA A 328 -27.48 -14.45 7.58
C ALA A 328 -27.30 -15.71 6.70
N GLY A 329 -28.22 -15.99 5.77
CA GLY A 329 -28.18 -17.16 4.89
C GLY A 329 -28.44 -18.49 5.58
N LEU A 330 -29.12 -18.51 6.74
CA LEU A 330 -29.40 -19.72 7.49
C LEU A 330 -30.57 -20.52 6.88
N ASP A 331 -30.49 -21.85 6.97
CA ASP A 331 -31.56 -22.75 6.54
C ASP A 331 -32.69 -22.80 7.60
N VAL A 332 -33.76 -22.05 7.36
CA VAL A 332 -34.99 -22.03 8.15
C VAL A 332 -36.12 -22.85 7.51
N THR A 333 -35.79 -24.04 6.98
CA THR A 333 -36.75 -24.98 6.37
C THR A 333 -38.02 -25.14 7.20
N GLU A 334 -39.17 -25.18 6.50
CA GLU A 334 -40.50 -25.31 7.12
C GLU A 334 -40.65 -26.62 7.91
N LEU A 335 -41.30 -26.56 9.06
CA LEU A 335 -41.58 -27.72 9.91
C LEU A 335 -42.50 -28.72 9.18
N PRO A 336 -42.23 -30.04 9.19
CA PRO A 336 -43.08 -31.03 8.52
C PRO A 336 -44.53 -31.02 9.01
N GLN A 337 -45.50 -31.20 8.10
CA GLN A 337 -46.94 -31.10 8.41
C GLN A 337 -47.40 -32.00 9.57
N ALA A 338 -46.82 -33.20 9.72
CA ALA A 338 -47.13 -34.10 10.83
C ALA A 338 -46.72 -33.51 12.20
N ALA A 339 -45.53 -32.90 12.27
CA ALA A 339 -45.05 -32.20 13.45
C ALA A 339 -45.89 -30.95 13.75
N GLN A 340 -46.26 -30.20 12.71
CA GLN A 340 -47.19 -29.07 12.83
C GLN A 340 -48.52 -29.50 13.47
N ALA A 341 -49.08 -30.63 13.04
CA ALA A 341 -50.33 -31.16 13.59
C ALA A 341 -50.20 -31.56 15.08
N ARG A 342 -49.08 -32.17 15.48
CA ARG A 342 -48.80 -32.51 16.89
C ARG A 342 -48.72 -31.28 17.78
N ILE A 343 -48.06 -30.21 17.32
CA ILE A 343 -47.98 -28.95 18.07
C ILE A 343 -49.38 -28.34 18.19
N ARG A 344 -50.15 -28.26 17.09
CA ARG A 344 -51.50 -27.69 17.10
C ARG A 344 -52.48 -28.44 18.00
N ALA A 345 -52.31 -29.75 18.15
CA ALA A 345 -53.12 -30.55 19.07
C ALA A 345 -52.88 -30.21 20.55
N ARG A 346 -51.67 -29.72 20.89
CA ARG A 346 -51.30 -29.27 22.24
C ARG A 346 -51.55 -27.77 22.45
N VAL A 347 -51.33 -26.96 21.41
CA VAL A 347 -51.47 -25.51 21.41
C VAL A 347 -52.36 -25.10 20.22
N PRO A 348 -53.70 -25.12 20.38
CA PRO A 348 -54.63 -24.90 19.25
C PRO A 348 -54.44 -23.57 18.51
N LEU A 349 -54.00 -22.52 19.21
CA LEU A 349 -53.80 -21.18 18.67
C LEU A 349 -52.37 -20.95 18.12
N ALA A 350 -51.50 -21.95 18.14
CA ALA A 350 -50.12 -21.78 17.67
C ALA A 350 -50.03 -21.56 16.15
N ALA A 351 -49.12 -20.66 15.75
CA ALA A 351 -48.58 -20.69 14.40
C ALA A 351 -47.49 -21.77 14.37
N THR A 352 -47.66 -22.79 13.53
CA THR A 352 -46.84 -24.02 13.58
C THR A 352 -45.86 -24.15 12.42
N ARG A 353 -45.77 -23.14 11.55
CA ARG A 353 -44.68 -23.06 10.57
C ARG A 353 -43.39 -22.71 11.28
N ASN A 354 -42.25 -22.71 10.60
CA ASN A 354 -41.01 -22.17 11.16
C ASN A 354 -40.95 -20.68 10.77
N PRO A 355 -40.96 -19.72 11.71
CA PRO A 355 -40.95 -19.84 13.18
C PRO A 355 -42.26 -20.32 13.82
N VAL A 356 -42.14 -21.20 14.81
CA VAL A 356 -43.27 -21.71 15.61
C VAL A 356 -43.59 -20.70 16.71
N ASP A 357 -44.79 -20.13 16.68
CA ASP A 357 -45.30 -19.22 17.72
C ASP A 357 -46.34 -19.94 18.59
N ILE A 358 -45.98 -20.22 19.84
CA ILE A 358 -46.86 -20.88 20.82
C ILE A 358 -47.66 -19.88 21.67
N THR A 359 -47.56 -18.58 21.37
CA THR A 359 -48.29 -17.47 22.00
C THR A 359 -48.05 -17.34 23.51
N GLY A 360 -48.75 -16.42 24.17
CA GLY A 360 -48.64 -16.19 25.61
C GLY A 360 -49.23 -17.29 26.51
N GLN A 361 -49.89 -18.32 25.95
CA GLN A 361 -50.52 -19.41 26.71
C GLN A 361 -49.51 -20.16 27.61
N VAL A 362 -48.23 -20.15 27.23
CA VAL A 362 -47.12 -20.69 28.04
C VAL A 362 -46.98 -20.08 29.43
N THR A 363 -47.55 -18.89 29.68
CA THR A 363 -47.55 -18.25 31.00
C THR A 363 -48.35 -19.07 32.00
N ALA A 364 -49.44 -19.69 31.56
CA ALA A 364 -50.28 -20.57 32.37
C ALA A 364 -49.78 -22.03 32.34
N GLU A 365 -49.20 -22.46 31.21
CA GLU A 365 -48.77 -23.84 30.98
C GLU A 365 -47.32 -23.91 30.45
N PRO A 366 -46.30 -23.75 31.31
CA PRO A 366 -44.88 -23.75 30.91
C PRO A 366 -44.41 -25.00 30.16
N GLU A 367 -45.03 -26.15 30.43
CA GLU A 367 -44.70 -27.44 29.82
C GLU A 367 -44.90 -27.46 28.29
N LEU A 368 -45.71 -26.54 27.76
CA LEU A 368 -45.93 -26.41 26.32
C LEU A 368 -44.66 -25.97 25.55
N ILE A 369 -43.76 -25.22 26.21
CA ILE A 369 -42.48 -24.81 25.61
C ILE A 369 -41.62 -26.05 25.36
N GLU A 370 -41.51 -26.93 26.35
CA GLU A 370 -40.72 -28.17 26.23
C GLU A 370 -41.32 -29.10 25.17
N ALA A 371 -42.63 -29.28 25.18
CA ALA A 371 -43.33 -30.11 24.21
C ALA A 371 -43.07 -29.63 22.76
N ALA A 372 -43.18 -28.33 22.50
CA ALA A 372 -42.91 -27.76 21.18
C ALA A 372 -41.43 -27.91 20.79
N ALA A 373 -40.50 -27.57 21.70
CA ALA A 373 -39.06 -27.69 21.46
C ALA A 373 -38.65 -29.12 21.10
N ARG A 374 -39.17 -30.13 21.83
CA ARG A 374 -38.91 -31.55 21.54
C ARG A 374 -39.44 -31.96 20.18
N ILE A 375 -40.68 -31.60 19.83
CA ILE A 375 -41.26 -31.91 18.51
C ILE A 375 -40.41 -31.30 17.39
N MET A 376 -39.94 -30.06 17.55
CA MET A 376 -39.08 -29.41 16.57
C MET A 376 -37.72 -30.12 16.42
N LEU A 377 -37.10 -30.54 17.52
CA LEU A 377 -35.80 -31.23 17.49
C LEU A 377 -35.90 -32.68 16.98
N GLU A 378 -36.96 -33.40 17.35
CA GLU A 378 -37.20 -34.81 16.99
C GLU A 378 -37.78 -34.93 15.57
N ASP A 379 -38.99 -34.42 15.37
CA ASP A 379 -39.74 -34.61 14.12
C ASP A 379 -39.32 -33.60 13.05
N GLY A 380 -38.96 -32.38 13.46
CA GLY A 380 -38.45 -31.36 12.56
C GLY A 380 -37.01 -31.62 12.12
N GLY A 381 -36.25 -32.40 12.91
CA GLY A 381 -34.88 -32.77 12.60
C GLY A 381 -33.86 -31.63 12.71
N TYR A 382 -34.25 -30.47 13.24
CA TYR A 382 -33.41 -29.27 13.31
C TYR A 382 -32.13 -29.47 14.12
N GLY A 383 -30.98 -29.13 13.56
CA GLY A 383 -29.66 -29.18 14.22
C GLY A 383 -29.50 -28.09 15.29
N CYS A 384 -30.20 -26.97 15.10
CA CYS A 384 -30.21 -25.82 15.99
C CYS A 384 -31.64 -25.44 16.38
N LEU A 385 -31.85 -24.98 17.61
CA LEU A 385 -33.11 -24.42 18.07
C LEU A 385 -32.87 -23.09 18.80
N LEU A 386 -33.43 -22.00 18.27
CA LEU A 386 -33.46 -20.69 18.93
C LEU A 386 -34.85 -20.47 19.54
N VAL A 387 -34.90 -20.35 20.86
CA VAL A 387 -36.13 -20.22 21.64
C VAL A 387 -36.23 -18.81 22.24
N PHE A 388 -37.12 -17.97 21.71
CA PHE A 388 -37.40 -16.66 22.28
C PHE A 388 -38.49 -16.75 23.36
N LEU A 389 -38.14 -16.32 24.58
CA LEU A 389 -38.98 -16.43 25.78
C LEU A 389 -39.35 -15.07 26.39
N ALA A 390 -39.00 -13.95 25.77
CA ALA A 390 -39.24 -12.60 26.31
C ALA A 390 -38.77 -12.49 27.79
N ALA A 391 -39.63 -12.00 28.69
CA ALA A 391 -39.36 -11.87 30.12
C ALA A 391 -39.73 -13.14 30.95
N PHE A 392 -39.95 -14.29 30.29
CA PHE A 392 -40.22 -15.57 30.94
C PHE A 392 -38.95 -16.11 31.63
N GLY A 393 -38.71 -15.57 32.82
CA GLY A 393 -37.46 -15.68 33.59
C GLY A 393 -37.37 -14.64 34.71
N ALA A 394 -38.34 -13.71 34.81
CA ALA A 394 -38.38 -12.66 35.81
C ALA A 394 -38.61 -13.10 37.27
N THR A 395 -38.93 -14.38 37.52
CA THR A 395 -39.13 -14.90 38.88
C THR A 395 -38.30 -16.17 39.14
N PRO A 396 -37.80 -16.41 40.37
CA PRO A 396 -36.97 -17.58 40.67
C PRO A 396 -37.59 -18.93 40.29
N ALA A 397 -38.92 -19.08 40.39
CA ALA A 397 -39.61 -20.29 40.01
C ALA A 397 -39.52 -20.56 38.50
N VAL A 398 -39.66 -19.52 37.67
CA VAL A 398 -39.54 -19.62 36.21
C VAL A 398 -38.08 -19.78 35.78
N GLN A 399 -37.13 -19.16 36.49
CA GLN A 399 -35.69 -19.38 36.26
C GLN A 399 -35.33 -20.87 36.45
N ALA A 400 -35.84 -21.50 37.52
CA ALA A 400 -35.63 -22.92 37.77
C ALA A 400 -36.28 -23.82 36.71
N LEU A 401 -37.43 -23.42 36.15
CA LEU A 401 -38.06 -24.13 35.03
C LEU A 401 -37.21 -24.04 33.76
N GLN A 402 -36.72 -22.86 33.41
CA GLN A 402 -35.86 -22.68 32.24
C GLN A 402 -34.54 -23.45 32.38
N GLN A 403 -33.94 -23.45 33.57
CA GLN A 403 -32.73 -24.22 33.83
C GLN A 403 -32.98 -25.73 33.65
N ARG A 404 -34.10 -26.26 34.16
CA ARG A 404 -34.48 -27.67 33.95
C ARG A 404 -34.68 -27.97 32.46
N LEU A 405 -35.42 -27.10 31.75
CA LEU A 405 -35.62 -27.23 30.31
C LEU A 405 -34.29 -27.30 29.54
N ALA A 406 -33.33 -26.42 29.86
CA ALA A 406 -32.00 -26.44 29.25
C ALA A 406 -31.27 -27.77 29.53
N GLN A 407 -31.32 -28.27 30.76
CA GLN A 407 -30.71 -29.54 31.15
C GLN A 407 -31.36 -30.74 30.43
N ASP A 408 -32.69 -30.76 30.36
CA ASP A 408 -33.47 -31.83 29.74
C ASP A 408 -33.23 -31.86 28.22
N LEU A 409 -33.30 -30.71 27.55
CA LEU A 409 -33.02 -30.62 26.12
C LEU A 409 -31.56 -31.00 25.81
N ARG A 410 -30.59 -30.56 26.63
CA ARG A 410 -29.19 -30.96 26.40
C ARG A 410 -28.98 -32.45 26.59
N ARG A 411 -29.56 -33.05 27.64
CA ARG A 411 -29.43 -34.48 27.94
C ARG A 411 -29.97 -35.32 26.78
N ASP A 412 -31.15 -34.95 26.28
CA ASP A 412 -31.86 -35.76 25.29
C ASP A 412 -31.38 -35.47 23.86
N PHE A 413 -30.79 -34.29 23.62
CA PHE A 413 -30.28 -33.84 22.32
C PHE A 413 -28.83 -33.30 22.41
N PRO A 414 -27.84 -34.14 22.78
CA PRO A 414 -26.46 -33.70 23.03
C PRO A 414 -25.70 -33.28 21.75
N ASP A 415 -26.23 -33.57 20.57
CA ASP A 415 -25.71 -33.19 19.26
C ASP A 415 -26.39 -31.95 18.67
N ARG A 416 -27.30 -31.31 19.42
CA ARG A 416 -28.06 -30.13 19.00
C ARG A 416 -27.60 -28.87 19.73
N LEU A 417 -27.65 -27.75 19.02
CA LEU A 417 -27.35 -26.43 19.57
C LEU A 417 -28.66 -25.76 20.00
N VAL A 418 -28.84 -25.55 21.30
CA VAL A 418 -30.04 -24.91 21.86
C VAL A 418 -29.68 -23.55 22.43
N ILE A 419 -30.36 -22.51 21.96
CA ILE A 419 -30.17 -21.13 22.40
C ILE A 419 -31.48 -20.60 22.97
N PHE A 420 -31.41 -20.01 24.16
CA PHE A 420 -32.50 -19.24 24.74
C PHE A 420 -32.28 -17.75 24.51
N SER A 421 -33.27 -17.07 23.96
CA SER A 421 -33.31 -15.62 23.95
C SER A 421 -34.27 -15.11 25.03
N THR A 422 -33.71 -14.58 26.11
CA THR A 422 -34.46 -14.12 27.28
C THR A 422 -33.69 -13.08 28.10
N LEU A 423 -34.40 -12.28 28.88
CA LEU A 423 -33.81 -11.37 29.86
C LEU A 423 -33.42 -12.17 31.12
N ALA A 424 -32.18 -12.64 31.17
CA ALA A 424 -31.62 -13.40 32.29
C ALA A 424 -30.60 -12.56 33.08
N GLU A 425 -30.61 -12.71 34.40
CA GLU A 425 -29.52 -12.20 35.26
C GLU A 425 -28.25 -13.07 35.09
N PRO A 426 -27.04 -12.54 35.38
CA PRO A 426 -25.79 -13.26 35.14
C PRO A 426 -25.72 -14.68 35.75
N ALA A 427 -26.29 -14.89 36.94
CA ALA A 427 -26.32 -16.20 37.59
C ALA A 427 -27.19 -17.22 36.82
N GLN A 428 -28.32 -16.78 36.28
CA GLN A 428 -29.21 -17.62 35.49
C GLN A 428 -28.59 -17.93 34.12
N GLN A 429 -27.97 -16.94 33.48
CA GLN A 429 -27.21 -17.16 32.24
C GLN A 429 -26.13 -18.24 32.45
N GLN A 430 -25.32 -18.11 33.51
CA GLN A 430 -24.29 -19.10 33.83
C GLN A 430 -24.87 -20.50 34.10
N ALA A 431 -26.06 -20.59 34.72
CA ALA A 431 -26.72 -21.87 34.98
C ALA A 431 -27.21 -22.56 33.69
N ILE A 432 -27.72 -21.79 32.72
CA ILE A 432 -28.10 -22.29 31.38
C ILE A 432 -26.85 -22.72 30.60
N GLU A 433 -25.79 -21.93 30.66
CA GLU A 433 -24.51 -22.22 29.98
C GLU A 433 -23.79 -23.43 30.59
N ALA A 434 -23.86 -23.63 31.90
CA ALA A 434 -23.35 -24.83 32.57
C ALA A 434 -24.10 -26.10 32.13
N ALA A 435 -25.34 -25.99 31.65
CA ALA A 435 -26.09 -27.08 31.04
C ALA A 435 -25.70 -27.31 29.56
N GLY A 436 -24.80 -26.51 28.98
CA GLY A 436 -24.38 -26.64 27.58
C GLY A 436 -25.31 -25.98 26.56
N CYS A 437 -26.20 -25.07 26.99
CA CYS A 437 -27.04 -24.23 26.13
C CYS A 437 -26.54 -22.78 26.13
N LEU A 438 -26.97 -21.94 25.18
CA LEU A 438 -26.63 -20.50 25.19
C LEU A 438 -27.80 -19.65 25.66
N CYS A 439 -27.48 -18.48 26.21
CA CYS A 439 -28.47 -17.48 26.62
C CYS A 439 -28.09 -16.09 26.12
N PHE A 440 -28.98 -15.44 25.37
CA PHE A 440 -28.79 -14.07 24.87
C PHE A 440 -30.02 -13.20 25.17
N ALA A 441 -29.82 -11.93 25.51
CA ALA A 441 -30.95 -11.01 25.64
C ALA A 441 -31.57 -10.66 24.28
N ASP A 442 -30.73 -10.49 23.25
CA ASP A 442 -31.12 -10.14 21.88
C ASP A 442 -31.03 -11.38 20.96
N PRO A 443 -32.13 -11.79 20.30
CA PRO A 443 -32.09 -12.93 19.38
C PRO A 443 -31.20 -12.69 18.14
N ALA A 444 -30.97 -11.45 17.71
CA ALA A 444 -30.07 -11.17 16.59
C ALA A 444 -28.61 -11.54 16.90
N ARG A 445 -28.21 -11.46 18.18
CA ARG A 445 -26.90 -11.98 18.65
C ARG A 445 -26.81 -13.49 18.52
N ALA A 446 -27.88 -14.20 18.91
CA ALA A 446 -27.96 -15.64 18.76
C ALA A 446 -27.87 -16.09 17.29
N VAL A 447 -28.56 -15.38 16.39
CA VAL A 447 -28.48 -15.63 14.94
C VAL A 447 -27.05 -15.48 14.41
N ARG A 448 -26.27 -14.50 14.88
CA ARG A 448 -24.85 -14.36 14.49
C ARG A 448 -24.00 -15.56 14.91
N VAL A 449 -24.25 -16.12 16.09
CA VAL A 449 -23.56 -17.35 16.54
C VAL A 449 -23.96 -18.55 15.68
N LEU A 450 -25.25 -18.67 15.33
CA LEU A 450 -25.75 -19.71 14.43
C LEU A 450 -25.12 -19.60 13.03
N ALA A 451 -24.98 -18.39 12.48
CA ALA A 451 -24.32 -18.15 11.20
C ALA A 451 -22.86 -18.61 11.20
N ALA A 452 -22.13 -18.33 12.27
CA ALA A 452 -20.76 -18.81 12.43
C ALA A 452 -20.70 -20.34 12.58
N ALA A 453 -21.59 -20.94 13.36
CA ALA A 453 -21.66 -22.40 13.51
C ALA A 453 -21.98 -23.10 12.18
N HIS A 454 -22.91 -22.54 11.40
CA HIS A 454 -23.22 -22.98 10.05
C HIS A 454 -21.99 -22.93 9.15
N PHE A 455 -21.27 -21.79 9.14
CA PHE A 455 -20.03 -21.65 8.37
C PHE A 455 -19.00 -22.73 8.73
N PHE A 456 -18.72 -22.97 10.00
CA PHE A 456 -17.74 -23.99 10.40
C PHE A 456 -18.17 -25.42 10.05
N LEU A 457 -19.47 -25.71 10.09
CA LEU A 457 -20.00 -27.01 9.69
C LEU A 457 -19.81 -27.26 8.17
N GLU A 458 -20.11 -26.26 7.34
CA GLU A 458 -19.84 -26.31 5.89
C GLU A 458 -18.35 -26.49 5.59
N GLN A 459 -17.48 -25.78 6.31
CA GLN A 459 -16.02 -25.87 6.14
C GLN A 459 -15.44 -27.23 6.56
N ALA A 460 -16.07 -27.91 7.53
CA ALA A 460 -15.67 -29.26 7.93
C ALA A 460 -15.92 -30.30 6.82
N GLY A 461 -16.94 -30.10 5.98
CA GLY A 461 -17.26 -30.98 4.86
C GLY A 461 -16.41 -30.75 3.60
N ARG A 462 -15.66 -29.64 3.52
CA ARG A 462 -14.85 -29.30 2.34
C ARG A 462 -13.56 -30.12 2.25
N SER A 463 -13.21 -30.52 1.02
CA SER A 463 -11.95 -31.20 0.71
C SER A 463 -10.73 -30.34 1.04
N ALA A 464 -9.56 -30.98 1.15
CA ALA A 464 -8.30 -30.27 1.24
C ALA A 464 -8.09 -29.38 0.00
N PRO A 465 -7.35 -28.27 0.11
CA PRO A 465 -7.05 -27.40 -1.02
C PRO A 465 -6.34 -28.18 -2.14
N PRO A 466 -6.51 -27.75 -3.41
CA PRO A 466 -5.81 -28.37 -4.53
C PRO A 466 -4.29 -28.25 -4.36
N ALA A 467 -3.57 -29.28 -4.84
CA ALA A 467 -2.11 -29.22 -4.90
C ALA A 467 -1.66 -28.12 -5.85
N VAL A 468 -0.57 -27.43 -5.51
CA VAL A 468 0.05 -26.44 -6.39
C VAL A 468 0.53 -27.17 -7.67
N PRO A 469 0.12 -26.73 -8.87
CA PRO A 469 0.60 -27.32 -10.11
C PRO A 469 2.13 -27.23 -10.21
N ASN A 470 2.78 -28.31 -10.63
CA ASN A 470 4.25 -28.37 -10.79
C ASN A 470 4.71 -27.92 -12.19
N ALA A 471 3.86 -27.17 -12.91
CA ALA A 471 4.14 -26.72 -14.27
C ALA A 471 5.06 -25.49 -14.23
N LYS A 472 6.26 -25.61 -14.79
CA LYS A 472 7.14 -24.46 -15.04
C LYS A 472 6.76 -23.84 -16.38
N LEU A 473 6.33 -22.59 -16.37
CA LEU A 473 6.21 -21.81 -17.60
C LEU A 473 7.61 -21.42 -18.09
N GLU A 474 7.73 -21.13 -19.39
CA GLU A 474 8.86 -20.32 -19.87
C GLU A 474 8.82 -18.94 -19.19
N ARG A 475 9.99 -18.42 -18.85
CA ARG A 475 10.17 -17.21 -18.04
C ARG A 475 9.56 -16.00 -18.76
N LEU A 476 8.75 -15.20 -18.08
CA LEU A 476 8.16 -13.99 -18.67
C LEU A 476 9.27 -12.94 -18.82
N ALA A 477 9.41 -12.37 -20.02
CA ALA A 477 10.25 -11.21 -20.22
C ALA A 477 9.78 -10.03 -19.32
N PRO A 478 10.71 -9.25 -18.73
CA PRO A 478 10.36 -8.11 -17.92
C PRO A 478 9.74 -6.98 -18.76
N GLY A 479 8.72 -6.31 -18.22
CA GLY A 479 8.04 -5.19 -18.87
C GLY A 479 6.52 -5.33 -18.95
N ARG A 480 5.91 -4.44 -19.72
CA ARG A 480 4.48 -4.49 -20.08
C ARG A 480 4.35 -5.21 -21.42
N TYR A 481 3.34 -6.05 -21.54
CA TYR A 481 3.02 -6.73 -22.79
C TYR A 481 1.93 -5.95 -23.53
N ASN A 482 2.03 -5.85 -24.84
CA ASN A 482 0.87 -5.44 -25.64
C ASN A 482 -0.17 -6.58 -25.65
N GLU A 483 -1.40 -6.25 -26.05
CA GLU A 483 -2.54 -7.19 -25.99
C GLU A 483 -2.31 -8.46 -26.83
N ALA A 484 -1.61 -8.36 -27.97
CA ALA A 484 -1.32 -9.53 -28.81
C ALA A 484 -0.35 -10.50 -28.11
N ASP A 485 0.74 -9.99 -27.54
CA ASP A 485 1.71 -10.81 -26.83
C ASP A 485 1.09 -11.41 -25.54
N ALA A 486 0.24 -10.64 -24.84
CA ALA A 486 -0.50 -11.13 -23.68
C ALA A 486 -1.44 -12.30 -24.06
N MET A 487 -2.21 -12.17 -25.15
CA MET A 487 -3.09 -13.22 -25.65
C MET A 487 -2.32 -14.50 -26.03
N GLU A 488 -1.15 -14.37 -26.67
CA GLU A 488 -0.31 -15.53 -27.00
C GLU A 488 0.14 -16.30 -25.75
N TRP A 489 0.49 -15.60 -24.67
CA TRP A 489 0.82 -16.24 -23.39
C TRP A 489 -0.37 -16.96 -22.77
N LEU A 490 -1.55 -16.35 -22.83
CA LEU A 490 -2.79 -16.95 -22.32
C LEU A 490 -3.18 -18.20 -23.12
N GLU A 491 -3.08 -18.16 -24.46
CA GLU A 491 -3.34 -19.33 -25.32
C GLU A 491 -2.40 -20.49 -25.01
N ARG A 492 -1.10 -20.22 -24.79
CA ARG A 492 -0.12 -21.24 -24.39
C ARG A 492 -0.44 -21.85 -23.03
N ALA A 493 -1.04 -21.09 -22.13
CA ALA A 493 -1.58 -21.58 -20.86
C ALA A 493 -2.93 -22.32 -21.00
N GLY A 494 -3.45 -22.42 -22.23
CA GLY A 494 -4.70 -23.07 -22.56
C GLY A 494 -5.95 -22.25 -22.21
N LEU A 495 -5.80 -20.94 -21.96
CA LEU A 495 -6.92 -20.02 -21.84
C LEU A 495 -7.43 -19.65 -23.24
N PRO A 496 -8.70 -19.92 -23.57
CA PRO A 496 -9.22 -19.59 -24.90
C PRO A 496 -9.33 -18.07 -25.09
N THR A 497 -8.73 -17.58 -26.16
CA THR A 497 -8.76 -16.17 -26.59
C THR A 497 -9.55 -16.03 -27.90
N VAL A 498 -9.87 -14.80 -28.28
CA VAL A 498 -10.33 -14.49 -29.62
C VAL A 498 -9.15 -14.54 -30.60
N SER A 499 -9.38 -15.00 -31.83
CA SER A 499 -8.33 -14.98 -32.86
C SER A 499 -7.99 -13.53 -33.23
N VAL A 500 -6.77 -13.11 -32.96
CA VAL A 500 -6.30 -11.75 -33.22
C VAL A 500 -5.31 -11.69 -34.40
N ARG A 501 -5.25 -10.55 -35.08
CA ARG A 501 -4.20 -10.24 -36.08
C ARG A 501 -3.59 -8.87 -35.80
N ARG A 502 -2.26 -8.79 -35.89
CA ARG A 502 -1.52 -7.53 -35.82
C ARG A 502 -1.52 -6.86 -37.20
N ALA A 503 -1.70 -5.54 -37.22
CA ALA A 503 -1.68 -4.73 -38.42
C ALA A 503 -0.89 -3.43 -38.17
N PRO A 504 0.43 -3.42 -38.46
CA PRO A 504 1.31 -2.26 -38.28
C PRO A 504 1.06 -1.14 -39.29
N SER A 505 0.26 -1.39 -40.33
CA SER A 505 -0.07 -0.43 -41.39
C SER A 505 -1.56 -0.43 -41.73
N ARG A 506 -2.01 0.63 -42.41
CA ARG A 506 -3.38 0.78 -42.90
C ARG A 506 -3.74 -0.33 -43.88
N GLU A 507 -2.84 -0.66 -44.79
CA GLU A 507 -3.00 -1.71 -45.80
C GLU A 507 -3.15 -3.09 -45.15
N GLU A 508 -2.32 -3.38 -44.14
CA GLU A 508 -2.40 -4.62 -43.38
C GLU A 508 -3.66 -4.68 -42.51
N ALA A 509 -4.15 -3.54 -42.01
CA ALA A 509 -5.41 -3.47 -41.28
C ALA A 509 -6.60 -3.87 -42.17
N ILE A 510 -6.61 -3.39 -43.41
CA ILE A 510 -7.65 -3.72 -44.39
C ILE A 510 -7.57 -5.20 -44.79
N ALA A 511 -6.39 -5.68 -45.17
CA ALA A 511 -6.20 -7.06 -45.59
C ALA A 511 -6.49 -8.06 -44.44
N GLY A 512 -6.07 -7.72 -43.22
CA GLY A 512 -6.34 -8.50 -42.02
C GLY A 512 -7.82 -8.57 -41.68
N ALA A 513 -8.55 -7.45 -41.81
CA ALA A 513 -10.00 -7.41 -41.56
C ALA A 513 -10.78 -8.26 -42.57
N GLN A 514 -10.41 -8.20 -43.85
CA GLN A 514 -10.99 -9.07 -44.89
C GLN A 514 -10.74 -10.55 -44.61
N ALA A 515 -9.54 -10.90 -44.14
CA ALA A 515 -9.18 -12.29 -43.84
C ALA A 515 -9.91 -12.85 -42.61
N LEU A 516 -10.20 -12.03 -41.60
CA LEU A 516 -10.98 -12.42 -40.42
C LEU A 516 -12.48 -12.52 -40.71
N GLY A 517 -12.97 -11.77 -41.69
CA GLY A 517 -14.40 -11.64 -41.99
C GLY A 517 -15.10 -10.61 -41.11
N PHE A 518 -16.07 -9.91 -41.68
CA PHE A 518 -16.76 -8.81 -41.01
C PHE A 518 -18.00 -9.28 -40.22
N PRO A 519 -18.38 -8.58 -39.12
CA PRO A 519 -17.74 -7.39 -38.59
C PRO A 519 -16.54 -7.67 -37.66
N VAL A 520 -15.55 -6.77 -37.70
CA VAL A 520 -14.36 -6.82 -36.83
C VAL A 520 -14.32 -5.67 -35.83
N ALA A 521 -13.61 -5.89 -34.72
CA ALA A 521 -13.13 -4.86 -33.81
C ALA A 521 -11.67 -4.52 -34.15
N MET A 522 -11.33 -3.24 -34.10
CA MET A 522 -9.99 -2.72 -34.31
C MET A 522 -9.57 -1.92 -33.08
N LYS A 523 -8.44 -2.25 -32.49
CA LYS A 523 -7.92 -1.60 -31.27
C LYS A 523 -6.48 -1.18 -31.48
N VAL A 524 -6.02 -0.10 -30.84
CA VAL A 524 -4.59 0.26 -30.83
C VAL A 524 -3.78 -0.85 -30.15
N LEU A 525 -2.67 -1.24 -30.77
CA LEU A 525 -1.72 -2.19 -30.22
C LEU A 525 -0.52 -1.41 -29.66
N SER A 526 -0.38 -1.42 -28.34
CA SER A 526 0.70 -0.75 -27.62
C SER A 526 0.87 -1.36 -26.23
N ALA A 527 2.11 -1.53 -25.77
CA ALA A 527 2.41 -1.90 -24.39
C ALA A 527 2.32 -0.72 -23.41
N ASP A 528 2.33 0.51 -23.93
CA ASP A 528 2.32 1.74 -23.13
C ASP A 528 0.89 2.24 -22.86
N ILE A 529 -0.10 1.75 -23.62
CA ILE A 529 -1.53 2.11 -23.53
C ILE A 529 -2.36 0.91 -23.05
N THR A 530 -2.72 0.89 -21.77
CA THR A 530 -3.60 -0.13 -21.17
C THR A 530 -5.09 0.20 -21.39
N HIS A 531 -5.53 1.43 -21.09
CA HIS A 531 -6.91 1.87 -21.27
C HIS A 531 -7.13 2.48 -22.67
N LYS A 532 -7.31 1.62 -23.66
CA LYS A 532 -7.40 1.98 -25.09
C LYS A 532 -8.59 2.88 -25.41
N SER A 533 -9.72 2.68 -24.73
CA SER A 533 -10.95 3.45 -24.97
C SER A 533 -10.77 4.93 -24.65
N ASP A 534 -10.01 5.25 -23.59
CA ASP A 534 -9.81 6.62 -23.09
C ASP A 534 -9.02 7.49 -24.07
N VAL A 535 -8.16 6.86 -24.87
CA VAL A 535 -7.38 7.53 -25.93
C VAL A 535 -8.06 7.49 -27.30
N GLY A 536 -9.32 7.04 -27.36
CA GLY A 536 -10.04 6.84 -28.63
C GLY A 536 -9.44 5.73 -29.50
N GLY A 537 -8.71 4.79 -28.88
CA GLY A 537 -7.97 3.74 -29.56
C GLY A 537 -8.79 2.49 -29.89
N VAL A 538 -10.12 2.52 -29.81
CA VAL A 538 -11.00 1.37 -30.05
C VAL A 538 -12.10 1.73 -31.05
N MET A 539 -12.23 0.92 -32.10
CA MET A 539 -13.29 1.00 -33.10
C MET A 539 -13.99 -0.36 -33.23
N LEU A 540 -15.26 -0.42 -32.87
CA LEU A 540 -16.08 -1.64 -32.92
C LEU A 540 -16.99 -1.66 -34.15
N ASN A 541 -17.49 -2.84 -34.53
CA ASN A 541 -18.42 -3.03 -35.65
C ASN A 541 -17.93 -2.45 -36.98
N VAL A 542 -16.69 -2.73 -37.36
CA VAL A 542 -16.17 -2.40 -38.69
C VAL A 542 -16.72 -3.42 -39.68
N HIS A 543 -17.48 -2.97 -40.68
CA HIS A 543 -18.31 -3.84 -41.53
C HIS A 543 -17.74 -4.15 -42.92
N ASP A 544 -16.73 -3.41 -43.36
CA ASP A 544 -16.12 -3.57 -44.68
C ASP A 544 -14.68 -3.03 -44.70
N ALA A 545 -14.00 -3.24 -45.84
CA ALA A 545 -12.60 -2.88 -46.05
C ALA A 545 -12.37 -1.36 -46.01
N GLU A 546 -13.32 -0.56 -46.50
CA GLU A 546 -13.20 0.90 -46.51
C GLU A 546 -13.32 1.46 -45.08
N ALA A 547 -14.30 0.96 -44.33
CA ALA A 547 -14.48 1.27 -42.92
C ALA A 547 -13.26 0.86 -42.08
N ALA A 548 -12.57 -0.23 -42.42
CA ALA A 548 -11.35 -0.65 -41.75
C ALA A 548 -10.20 0.35 -41.95
N GLY A 549 -10.01 0.84 -43.18
CA GLY A 549 -9.03 1.90 -43.46
C GLY A 549 -9.34 3.18 -42.68
N HIS A 550 -10.59 3.64 -42.69
CA HIS A 550 -11.00 4.82 -41.92
C HIS A 550 -10.93 4.63 -40.40
N ALA A 551 -11.12 3.41 -39.90
CA ALA A 551 -10.95 3.11 -38.48
C ALA A 551 -9.47 3.18 -38.07
N TYR A 552 -8.56 2.64 -38.90
CA TYR A 552 -7.13 2.74 -38.68
C TYR A 552 -6.67 4.19 -38.56
N ASP A 553 -7.03 5.02 -39.55
CA ASP A 553 -6.62 6.44 -39.60
C ASP A 553 -7.11 7.22 -38.37
N ARG A 554 -8.36 6.96 -37.94
CA ARG A 554 -8.94 7.59 -36.75
C ARG A 554 -8.26 7.15 -35.45
N ILE A 555 -7.98 5.86 -35.30
CA ILE A 555 -7.29 5.32 -34.11
C ILE A 555 -5.91 5.98 -33.99
N MET A 556 -5.11 5.96 -35.07
CA MET A 556 -3.76 6.52 -35.06
C MET A 556 -3.77 8.03 -34.76
N ALA A 557 -4.70 8.79 -35.34
CA ALA A 557 -4.83 10.22 -35.08
C ALA A 557 -5.25 10.53 -33.63
N SER A 558 -6.19 9.76 -33.07
CA SER A 558 -6.66 9.96 -31.69
C SER A 558 -5.56 9.65 -30.67
N VAL A 559 -4.85 8.54 -30.89
CA VAL A 559 -3.77 8.10 -30.01
C VAL A 559 -2.57 9.06 -30.08
N ALA A 560 -2.18 9.51 -31.28
CA ALA A 560 -1.09 10.48 -31.41
C ALA A 560 -1.37 11.81 -30.68
N LYS A 561 -2.65 12.20 -30.57
CA LYS A 561 -3.08 13.38 -29.82
C LYS A 561 -3.12 13.14 -28.32
N ALA A 562 -3.64 12.01 -27.88
CA ALA A 562 -3.88 11.72 -26.46
C ALA A 562 -2.63 11.17 -25.74
N ALA A 563 -1.77 10.44 -26.44
CA ALA A 563 -0.58 9.76 -25.90
C ALA A 563 0.62 9.90 -26.86
N PRO A 564 1.17 11.12 -27.06
CA PRO A 564 2.17 11.40 -28.10
C PRO A 564 3.52 10.70 -27.89
N THR A 565 3.80 10.22 -26.70
CA THR A 565 5.05 9.53 -26.34
C THR A 565 4.92 8.00 -26.30
N ALA A 566 3.72 7.46 -26.51
CA ALA A 566 3.48 6.02 -26.47
C ALA A 566 4.07 5.32 -27.70
N ARG A 567 4.69 4.15 -27.50
CA ARG A 567 5.13 3.29 -28.60
C ARG A 567 3.93 2.55 -29.17
N ILE A 568 3.70 2.69 -30.47
CA ILE A 568 2.54 2.11 -31.17
C ILE A 568 3.02 1.06 -32.15
N ASP A 569 2.54 -0.17 -31.98
CA ASP A 569 2.86 -1.32 -32.84
C ASP A 569 1.84 -1.48 -34.00
N GLY A 570 0.87 -0.56 -34.09
CA GLY A 570 -0.21 -0.55 -35.08
C GLY A 570 -1.58 -0.76 -34.44
N VAL A 571 -2.42 -1.55 -35.12
CA VAL A 571 -3.73 -1.97 -34.60
C VAL A 571 -3.83 -3.49 -34.48
N LEU A 572 -4.58 -3.93 -33.48
CA LEU A 572 -5.04 -5.29 -33.29
C LEU A 572 -6.43 -5.45 -33.90
N LEU A 573 -6.61 -6.49 -34.71
CA LEU A 573 -7.88 -6.86 -35.33
C LEU A 573 -8.43 -8.12 -34.67
N ALA A 574 -9.72 -8.15 -34.35
CA ALA A 574 -10.41 -9.32 -33.82
C ALA A 574 -11.84 -9.43 -34.37
N PRO A 575 -12.39 -10.64 -34.58
CA PRO A 575 -13.80 -10.81 -34.94
C PRO A 575 -14.73 -10.35 -33.80
N MET A 576 -15.88 -9.77 -34.15
CA MET A 576 -16.91 -9.42 -33.16
C MET A 576 -17.61 -10.67 -32.62
N VAL A 577 -17.51 -10.90 -31.30
CA VAL A 577 -18.25 -11.95 -30.60
C VAL A 577 -19.58 -11.37 -30.08
N ARG A 578 -20.71 -12.08 -30.27
CA ARG A 578 -22.06 -11.60 -29.91
C ARG A 578 -22.86 -12.67 -29.16
N GLY A 579 -23.90 -12.24 -28.45
CA GLY A 579 -24.84 -13.14 -27.77
C GLY A 579 -24.27 -13.81 -26.52
N THR A 580 -23.31 -13.16 -25.87
CA THR A 580 -22.54 -13.68 -24.73
C THR A 580 -22.91 -12.98 -23.44
N VAL A 581 -22.60 -13.62 -22.31
CA VAL A 581 -22.49 -12.94 -21.02
C VAL A 581 -21.02 -12.55 -20.85
N GLU A 582 -20.75 -11.28 -20.62
CA GLU A 582 -19.39 -10.81 -20.38
C GLU A 582 -19.05 -10.93 -18.89
N CYS A 583 -17.85 -11.42 -18.61
CA CYS A 583 -17.22 -11.49 -17.29
C CYS A 583 -15.87 -10.77 -17.34
N ILE A 584 -15.33 -10.41 -16.19
CA ILE A 584 -13.92 -10.05 -16.03
C ILE A 584 -13.22 -11.17 -15.28
N LEU A 585 -12.02 -11.52 -15.72
CA LEU A 585 -11.18 -12.49 -15.02
C LEU A 585 -9.79 -11.90 -14.85
N GLY A 586 -9.24 -11.92 -13.64
CA GLY A 586 -7.91 -11.40 -13.38
C GLY A 586 -7.18 -12.19 -12.32
N ALA A 587 -5.86 -12.08 -12.32
CA ALA A 587 -5.01 -12.55 -11.25
C ALA A 587 -3.94 -11.50 -10.99
N ARG A 588 -3.68 -11.22 -9.71
CA ARG A 588 -2.61 -10.32 -9.29
C ARG A 588 -1.82 -10.95 -8.18
N ARG A 589 -0.54 -10.60 -8.09
CA ARG A 589 0.32 -11.07 -7.01
C ARG A 589 0.37 -10.06 -5.88
N ASP A 590 -0.27 -10.41 -4.77
CA ASP A 590 -0.13 -9.70 -3.50
C ASP A 590 1.22 -10.07 -2.85
N PRO A 591 2.01 -9.09 -2.37
CA PRO A 591 3.31 -9.36 -1.74
C PRO A 591 3.23 -10.24 -0.49
N SER A 592 2.12 -10.18 0.24
CA SER A 592 1.92 -10.89 1.50
C SER A 592 1.10 -12.17 1.35
N LEU A 593 0.05 -12.15 0.52
CA LEU A 593 -0.92 -13.26 0.41
C LEU A 593 -0.62 -14.19 -0.77
N GLY A 594 0.24 -13.78 -1.71
CA GLY A 594 0.52 -14.51 -2.95
C GLY A 594 -0.48 -14.17 -4.06
N VAL A 595 -0.78 -15.12 -4.93
CA VAL A 595 -1.65 -14.88 -6.10
C VAL A 595 -3.12 -14.81 -5.66
N VAL A 596 -3.75 -13.68 -5.95
CA VAL A 596 -5.18 -13.41 -5.75
C VAL A 596 -5.87 -13.41 -7.11
N LEU A 597 -6.86 -14.26 -7.30
CA LEU A 597 -7.74 -14.29 -8.45
C LEU A 597 -9.00 -13.47 -8.21
N MET A 598 -9.50 -12.89 -9.29
CA MET A 598 -10.72 -12.11 -9.33
C MET A 598 -11.59 -12.60 -10.48
N LEU A 599 -12.86 -12.87 -10.17
CA LEU A 599 -13.94 -12.99 -11.15
C LEU A 599 -14.94 -11.85 -10.89
N GLY A 600 -15.48 -11.25 -11.94
CA GLY A 600 -16.61 -10.35 -11.82
C GLY A 600 -17.53 -10.40 -13.04
N ALA A 601 -18.62 -9.64 -12.98
CA ALA A 601 -19.37 -9.29 -14.19
C ALA A 601 -18.43 -8.60 -15.21
N GLY A 602 -18.76 -8.54 -16.49
CA GLY A 602 -17.95 -7.85 -17.50
C GLY A 602 -18.59 -6.53 -17.95
N GLY A 603 -17.77 -5.69 -18.61
CA GLY A 603 -18.21 -4.41 -19.20
C GLY A 603 -18.34 -3.27 -18.18
N VAL A 604 -18.92 -2.15 -18.61
CA VAL A 604 -19.06 -0.89 -17.83
C VAL A 604 -19.83 -1.01 -16.51
N ASN A 605 -20.51 -2.14 -16.24
CA ASN A 605 -21.30 -2.30 -15.03
C ASN A 605 -20.49 -2.77 -13.81
N VAL A 606 -19.24 -3.23 -13.98
CA VAL A 606 -18.38 -3.73 -12.90
C VAL A 606 -18.04 -2.64 -11.89
N GLU A 607 -17.52 -1.52 -12.39
CA GLU A 607 -17.10 -0.38 -11.55
C GLU A 607 -18.29 0.20 -10.78
N LEU A 608 -19.50 0.11 -11.34
CA LEU A 608 -20.71 0.64 -10.73
C LEU A 608 -21.31 -0.29 -9.66
N LEU A 609 -21.23 -1.62 -9.84
CA LEU A 609 -21.92 -2.60 -8.99
C LEU A 609 -21.03 -3.26 -7.94
N GLY A 610 -19.71 -3.25 -8.13
CA GLY A 610 -18.77 -3.98 -7.26
C GLY A 610 -19.06 -5.48 -7.16
N ASP A 611 -19.59 -6.07 -8.24
CA ASP A 611 -19.99 -7.48 -8.29
C ASP A 611 -18.78 -8.37 -8.65
N VAL A 612 -17.98 -8.67 -7.62
CA VAL A 612 -16.73 -9.43 -7.73
C VAL A 612 -16.64 -10.54 -6.69
N SER A 613 -15.99 -11.64 -7.06
CA SER A 613 -15.59 -12.73 -6.17
C SER A 613 -14.08 -12.92 -6.25
N LEU A 614 -13.43 -13.04 -5.09
CA LEU A 614 -11.98 -13.20 -4.96
C LEU A 614 -11.63 -14.57 -4.37
N ARG A 615 -10.51 -15.15 -4.82
CA ARG A 615 -9.90 -16.36 -4.23
C ARG A 615 -8.38 -16.28 -4.24
N LEU A 616 -7.74 -17.06 -3.39
CA LEU A 616 -6.29 -17.23 -3.40
C LEU A 616 -5.95 -18.49 -4.22
N ALA A 617 -4.92 -18.39 -5.04
CA ALA A 617 -4.43 -19.54 -5.81
C ALA A 617 -3.68 -20.54 -4.89
N PRO A 618 -3.74 -21.86 -5.19
CA PRO A 618 -4.47 -22.47 -6.31
C PRO A 618 -5.99 -22.53 -6.08
N VAL A 619 -6.75 -22.41 -7.17
CA VAL A 619 -8.22 -22.55 -7.20
C VAL A 619 -8.59 -23.85 -7.91
N ASP A 620 -9.44 -24.66 -7.28
CA ASP A 620 -10.02 -25.85 -7.89
C ASP A 620 -11.34 -25.56 -8.63
N ARG A 621 -11.86 -26.58 -9.34
CA ARG A 621 -13.09 -26.46 -10.11
C ARG A 621 -14.31 -26.13 -9.23
N GLN A 622 -14.41 -26.69 -8.02
CA GLN A 622 -15.56 -26.42 -7.14
C GLN A 622 -15.50 -24.98 -6.63
N GLN A 623 -14.32 -24.52 -6.21
CA GLN A 623 -14.10 -23.13 -5.80
C GLN A 623 -14.39 -22.15 -6.94
N ALA A 624 -14.04 -22.50 -8.19
CA ALA A 624 -14.38 -21.69 -9.35
C ALA A 624 -15.89 -21.62 -9.61
N LEU A 625 -16.63 -22.71 -9.39
CA LEU A 625 -18.11 -22.70 -9.45
C LEU A 625 -18.70 -21.85 -8.31
N ASP A 626 -18.20 -21.98 -7.08
CA ASP A 626 -18.60 -21.14 -5.96
C ASP A 626 -18.37 -19.64 -6.27
N MET A 627 -17.24 -19.29 -6.91
CA MET A 627 -16.97 -17.90 -7.33
C MET A 627 -18.01 -17.38 -8.33
N ILE A 628 -18.48 -18.24 -9.25
CA ILE A 628 -19.49 -17.88 -10.25
C ILE A 628 -20.85 -17.67 -9.59
N ASP A 629 -21.25 -18.56 -8.68
CA ASP A 629 -22.55 -18.51 -8.00
C ASP A 629 -22.63 -17.36 -6.98
N GLU A 630 -21.50 -16.87 -6.48
CA GLU A 630 -21.41 -15.71 -5.59
C GLU A 630 -21.70 -14.37 -6.29
N LEU A 631 -21.64 -14.32 -7.63
CA LEU A 631 -21.94 -13.10 -8.36
C LEU A 631 -23.43 -12.78 -8.24
N LYS A 632 -23.76 -11.53 -7.89
CA LYS A 632 -25.14 -11.02 -7.92
C LYS A 632 -25.74 -11.15 -9.32
N THR A 633 -24.89 -11.13 -10.35
CA THR A 633 -25.27 -11.31 -11.75
C THR A 633 -25.26 -12.76 -12.23
N ALA A 634 -24.95 -13.74 -11.38
CA ALA A 634 -24.97 -15.17 -11.73
C ALA A 634 -26.26 -15.65 -12.43
N PRO A 635 -27.48 -15.17 -12.08
CA PRO A 635 -28.69 -15.56 -12.81
C PRO A 635 -28.65 -15.32 -14.32
N ARG A 636 -27.85 -14.36 -14.80
CA ARG A 636 -27.64 -14.13 -16.25
C ARG A 636 -26.92 -15.29 -16.93
N LEU A 637 -26.03 -15.98 -16.21
CA LEU A 637 -25.32 -17.16 -16.71
C LEU A 637 -26.24 -18.40 -16.79
N HIS A 638 -27.32 -18.42 -15.99
CA HIS A 638 -28.26 -19.55 -15.93
C HIS A 638 -29.54 -19.39 -16.77
N GLY A 639 -29.60 -18.40 -17.68
CA GLY A 639 -30.70 -18.26 -18.65
C GLY A 639 -31.84 -17.32 -18.22
N TYR A 640 -31.52 -16.18 -17.60
CA TYR A 640 -32.50 -15.18 -17.18
C TYR A 640 -33.38 -14.66 -18.33
N ARG A 641 -34.70 -14.60 -18.11
CA ARG A 641 -35.72 -14.09 -19.07
C ARG A 641 -35.66 -14.71 -20.48
N GLY A 642 -35.38 -16.01 -20.56
CA GLY A 642 -35.37 -16.75 -21.83
C GLY A 642 -34.09 -16.57 -22.64
N ALA A 643 -33.05 -15.92 -22.09
CA ALA A 643 -31.72 -15.95 -22.67
C ALA A 643 -31.14 -17.39 -22.63
N PRO A 644 -30.27 -17.76 -23.58
CA PRO A 644 -29.57 -19.05 -23.52
C PRO A 644 -28.75 -19.20 -22.24
N VAL A 645 -28.68 -20.42 -21.72
CA VAL A 645 -27.78 -20.77 -20.60
C VAL A 645 -26.33 -20.65 -21.08
N ALA A 646 -25.49 -19.94 -20.34
CA ALA A 646 -24.08 -19.75 -20.64
C ALA A 646 -23.24 -20.99 -20.26
N ASP A 647 -22.05 -21.13 -20.84
CA ASP A 647 -21.13 -22.23 -20.57
C ASP A 647 -20.34 -22.02 -19.26
N VAL A 648 -21.05 -22.14 -18.13
CA VAL A 648 -20.51 -22.01 -16.77
C VAL A 648 -19.35 -22.97 -16.51
N GLN A 649 -19.39 -24.15 -17.12
CA GLN A 649 -18.34 -25.15 -16.95
C GLN A 649 -17.03 -24.71 -17.62
N ALA A 650 -17.10 -24.15 -18.83
CA ALA A 650 -15.93 -23.58 -19.49
C ALA A 650 -15.38 -22.33 -18.77
N LEU A 651 -16.25 -21.52 -18.15
CA LEU A 651 -15.81 -20.40 -17.32
C LEU A 651 -15.05 -20.89 -16.08
N ALA A 652 -15.56 -21.91 -15.39
CA ALA A 652 -14.86 -22.52 -14.26
C ALA A 652 -13.48 -23.07 -14.67
N ASP A 653 -13.39 -23.73 -15.82
CA ASP A 653 -12.13 -24.23 -16.37
C ASP A 653 -11.15 -23.09 -16.71
N ALA A 654 -11.63 -21.95 -17.19
CA ALA A 654 -10.80 -20.76 -17.43
C ALA A 654 -10.28 -20.14 -16.12
N ILE A 655 -11.09 -20.08 -15.07
CA ILE A 655 -10.66 -19.60 -13.74
C ILE A 655 -9.50 -20.46 -13.22
N VAL A 656 -9.63 -21.79 -13.27
CA VAL A 656 -8.59 -22.73 -12.84
C VAL A 656 -7.31 -22.55 -13.66
N ARG A 657 -7.42 -22.43 -14.99
CA ARG A 657 -6.24 -22.23 -15.86
C ARG A 657 -5.53 -20.91 -15.60
N LEU A 658 -6.27 -19.83 -15.32
CA LEU A 658 -5.65 -18.56 -14.95
C LEU A 658 -4.93 -18.66 -13.61
N SER A 659 -5.53 -19.38 -12.65
CA SER A 659 -4.89 -19.68 -11.36
C SER A 659 -3.55 -20.38 -11.57
N ASP A 660 -3.54 -21.43 -12.40
CA ASP A 660 -2.34 -22.21 -12.69
C ASP A 660 -1.29 -21.40 -13.45
N PHE A 661 -1.71 -20.60 -14.44
CA PHE A 661 -0.82 -19.68 -15.16
C PHE A 661 -0.15 -18.69 -14.20
N ALA A 662 -0.92 -18.07 -13.33
CA ALA A 662 -0.42 -17.06 -12.41
C ALA A 662 0.54 -17.63 -11.36
N LEU A 663 0.30 -18.87 -10.91
CA LEU A 663 1.25 -19.61 -10.06
C LEU A 663 2.52 -19.98 -10.82
N ALA A 664 2.40 -20.47 -12.06
CA ALA A 664 3.53 -20.88 -12.89
C ALA A 664 4.43 -19.71 -13.30
N ALA A 665 3.86 -18.51 -13.48
CA ALA A 665 4.60 -17.28 -13.76
C ALA A 665 5.45 -16.78 -12.56
N GLY A 666 5.21 -17.30 -11.36
CA GLY A 666 6.06 -17.05 -10.19
C GLY A 666 6.09 -15.58 -9.75
N ASP A 667 7.26 -15.13 -9.28
CA ASP A 667 7.47 -13.76 -8.78
C ASP A 667 7.55 -12.70 -9.89
N GLU A 668 7.54 -13.13 -11.16
CA GLU A 668 7.62 -12.24 -12.32
C GLU A 668 6.28 -11.63 -12.67
N LEU A 669 5.17 -12.31 -12.37
CA LEU A 669 3.83 -11.79 -12.60
C LEU A 669 3.53 -10.67 -11.60
N ASP A 670 3.20 -9.49 -12.13
CA ASP A 670 2.52 -8.46 -11.37
C ASP A 670 1.02 -8.76 -11.38
N SER A 671 0.44 -8.65 -12.56
CA SER A 671 -1.00 -8.79 -12.76
C SER A 671 -1.29 -9.22 -14.19
N VAL A 672 -2.40 -9.93 -14.32
CA VAL A 672 -3.00 -10.31 -15.59
C VAL A 672 -4.49 -10.07 -15.47
N GLU A 673 -5.08 -9.40 -16.45
CA GLU A 673 -6.50 -9.10 -16.50
C GLU A 673 -7.02 -9.42 -17.89
N LEU A 674 -8.15 -10.11 -17.97
CA LEU A 674 -8.88 -10.47 -19.17
C LEU A 674 -10.24 -9.77 -19.10
N ASN A 675 -10.41 -8.71 -19.89
CA ASN A 675 -11.55 -7.81 -19.75
C ASN A 675 -12.04 -7.25 -21.10
N PRO A 676 -13.10 -7.81 -21.70
CA PRO A 676 -13.96 -8.87 -21.16
C PRO A 676 -13.53 -10.29 -21.55
N VAL A 677 -13.96 -11.25 -20.73
CA VAL A 677 -14.10 -12.67 -21.08
C VAL A 677 -15.55 -12.91 -21.50
N ALA A 678 -15.77 -13.31 -22.75
CA ALA A 678 -17.08 -13.65 -23.29
C ALA A 678 -17.44 -15.11 -22.98
N VAL A 679 -18.51 -15.32 -22.21
CA VAL A 679 -19.09 -16.64 -21.93
C VAL A 679 -20.18 -16.94 -22.96
N LEU A 680 -19.93 -17.94 -23.80
CA LEU A 680 -20.82 -18.34 -24.89
C LEU A 680 -21.95 -19.26 -24.38
N PRO A 681 -22.98 -19.54 -25.20
CA PRO A 681 -23.99 -20.52 -24.85
C PRO A 681 -23.38 -21.89 -24.50
N LYS A 682 -24.04 -22.62 -23.60
CA LYS A 682 -23.59 -23.92 -23.09
C LYS A 682 -23.08 -24.84 -24.21
N GLY A 683 -21.85 -25.34 -24.05
CA GLY A 683 -21.15 -26.20 -25.01
C GLY A 683 -20.27 -25.46 -26.03
N GLN A 684 -20.27 -24.13 -26.03
CA GLN A 684 -19.47 -23.30 -26.95
C GLN A 684 -18.23 -22.67 -26.29
N GLY A 685 -18.06 -22.81 -24.98
CA GLY A 685 -16.87 -22.36 -24.27
C GLY A 685 -16.87 -20.89 -23.84
N VAL A 686 -15.66 -20.37 -23.59
CA VAL A 686 -15.39 -18.95 -23.29
C VAL A 686 -14.35 -18.39 -24.26
N ARG A 687 -14.26 -17.06 -24.39
CA ARG A 687 -13.17 -16.39 -25.13
C ARG A 687 -12.77 -15.08 -24.46
N ALA A 688 -11.49 -14.91 -24.18
CA ALA A 688 -10.94 -13.61 -23.80
C ALA A 688 -10.92 -12.67 -25.02
N LEU A 689 -11.53 -11.49 -24.88
CA LEU A 689 -11.62 -10.49 -25.95
C LEU A 689 -10.60 -9.35 -25.82
N ASP A 690 -10.03 -9.19 -24.63
CA ASP A 690 -8.93 -8.27 -24.31
C ASP A 690 -8.08 -8.87 -23.18
N ALA A 691 -6.82 -8.45 -23.11
CA ALA A 691 -5.89 -8.89 -22.09
C ALA A 691 -4.81 -7.84 -21.81
N VAL A 692 -4.54 -7.64 -20.51
CA VAL A 692 -3.42 -6.83 -20.00
C VAL A 692 -2.54 -7.75 -19.15
N LEU A 693 -1.24 -7.80 -19.44
CA LEU A 693 -0.25 -8.58 -18.70
C LEU A 693 0.92 -7.68 -18.29
N LEU A 694 1.14 -7.59 -16.98
CA LEU A 694 2.17 -6.80 -16.32
C LEU A 694 3.12 -7.71 -15.56
N THR A 695 4.40 -7.38 -15.57
CA THR A 695 5.43 -8.07 -14.77
C THR A 695 6.06 -7.15 -13.74
N THR A 696 6.68 -7.73 -12.70
CA THR A 696 7.23 -7.02 -11.54
C THR A 696 8.27 -5.95 -11.89
N SER A 697 9.02 -6.11 -12.99
CA SER A 697 9.95 -5.08 -13.46
C SER A 697 9.25 -3.83 -13.99
N ALA A 698 8.05 -3.96 -14.57
CA ALA A 698 7.26 -2.80 -15.01
C ALA A 698 6.75 -2.01 -13.80
N ALA A 699 6.26 -2.70 -12.77
CA ALA A 699 5.87 -2.07 -11.51
C ALA A 699 7.04 -1.33 -10.83
N ALA A 700 8.21 -1.95 -10.79
CA ALA A 700 9.40 -1.32 -10.21
C ALA A 700 9.85 -0.09 -11.02
N ARG A 701 9.76 -0.15 -12.35
CA ARG A 701 10.00 1.01 -13.23
C ARG A 701 9.05 2.16 -12.88
N ASP A 702 7.75 1.89 -12.78
CA ASP A 702 6.74 2.91 -12.47
C ASP A 702 6.92 3.48 -11.05
N ALA A 703 7.25 2.62 -10.08
CA ALA A 703 7.62 3.05 -8.73
C ALA A 703 8.80 4.02 -8.76
N VAL A 704 9.88 3.69 -9.49
CA VAL A 704 11.04 4.57 -9.66
C VAL A 704 10.63 5.89 -10.31
N LEU A 705 9.83 5.89 -11.38
CA LEU A 705 9.36 7.14 -12.00
C LEU A 705 8.59 8.02 -11.01
N VAL A 706 7.71 7.44 -10.20
CA VAL A 706 6.95 8.17 -9.18
C VAL A 706 7.88 8.74 -8.10
N THR A 707 8.84 7.95 -7.61
CA THR A 707 9.65 8.30 -6.42
C THR A 707 10.96 9.01 -6.72
N LEU A 708 11.43 9.02 -7.97
CA LEU A 708 12.68 9.65 -8.38
C LEU A 708 12.76 11.14 -7.98
N PRO A 709 11.69 11.95 -8.06
CA PRO A 709 11.69 13.31 -7.56
C PRO A 709 12.10 13.46 -6.08
N LEU A 710 11.62 12.56 -5.20
CA LEU A 710 11.99 12.58 -3.78
C LEU A 710 13.48 12.27 -3.58
N PHE A 711 14.00 11.27 -4.30
CA PHE A 711 15.41 10.91 -4.23
C PHE A 711 16.30 12.05 -4.70
N GLU A 712 15.98 12.63 -5.86
CA GLU A 712 16.73 13.77 -6.41
C GLU A 712 16.63 15.02 -5.53
N MET A 713 15.50 15.24 -4.83
CA MET A 713 15.39 16.31 -3.84
C MET A 713 16.26 16.09 -2.60
N ALA A 714 16.32 14.86 -2.07
CA ALA A 714 17.23 14.52 -0.98
C ALA A 714 18.70 14.68 -1.40
N ARG A 715 19.04 14.23 -2.63
CA ARG A 715 20.38 14.40 -3.20
C ARG A 715 20.72 15.88 -3.38
N MET A 716 19.79 16.69 -3.86
CA MET A 716 19.98 18.14 -4.02
C MET A 716 20.21 18.81 -2.67
N ARG A 717 19.44 18.45 -1.64
CA ARG A 717 19.66 18.90 -0.25
C ARG A 717 21.05 18.55 0.26
N ALA A 718 21.52 17.34 0.00
CA ALA A 718 22.87 16.90 0.37
C ALA A 718 23.97 17.69 -0.37
N ALA A 719 23.72 18.08 -1.62
CA ALA A 719 24.67 18.75 -2.49
C ALA A 719 24.82 20.26 -2.20
N ASN A 720 23.71 20.98 -1.99
CA ASN A 720 23.70 22.44 -1.95
C ASN A 720 23.37 23.08 -0.58
N THR A 721 23.26 22.27 0.48
CA THR A 721 23.07 22.79 1.85
C THR A 721 24.41 22.92 2.59
N ALA A 722 24.54 23.94 3.43
CA ALA A 722 25.76 24.19 4.19
C ALA A 722 26.09 23.07 5.19
N ARG A 723 27.33 22.56 5.14
CA ARG A 723 27.88 21.61 6.12
C ARG A 723 28.34 22.28 7.42
N LYS A 724 28.80 23.52 7.30
CA LYS A 724 29.42 24.30 8.38
C LYS A 724 28.75 25.67 8.45
N HIS A 725 28.28 26.04 9.63
CA HIS A 725 27.87 27.40 9.95
C HIS A 725 29.11 28.21 10.35
N PRO A 726 29.22 29.50 9.98
CA PRO A 726 30.36 30.33 10.34
C PRO A 726 30.66 30.37 11.85
N THR A 727 29.63 30.38 12.69
CA THR A 727 29.75 30.43 14.17
C THR A 727 29.56 29.08 14.86
N GLU A 728 28.59 28.27 14.42
CA GLU A 728 28.20 27.03 15.11
C GLU A 728 29.05 25.82 14.70
N GLY A 729 29.94 25.98 13.70
CA GLY A 729 30.76 24.88 13.20
C GLY A 729 29.97 23.88 12.36
N TYR A 730 30.42 22.62 12.32
CA TYR A 730 29.81 21.58 11.50
C TYR A 730 28.43 21.17 12.06
N ALA A 731 27.46 20.90 11.17
CA ALA A 731 26.12 20.48 11.60
C ALA A 731 26.12 19.11 12.31
N GLY A 732 27.14 18.29 12.09
CA GLY A 732 27.37 17.04 12.80
C GLY A 732 28.82 16.86 13.20
N ASP A 733 29.16 15.68 13.71
CA ASP A 733 30.43 15.41 14.39
C ASP A 733 31.67 15.43 13.47
N SER A 734 31.47 15.48 12.15
CA SER A 734 32.57 15.49 11.17
C SER A 734 32.22 16.24 9.88
N PRO A 735 33.22 16.65 9.07
CA PRO A 735 32.99 17.20 7.73
C PRO A 735 32.27 16.24 6.78
N THR A 736 32.35 14.93 7.04
CA THR A 736 31.72 13.86 6.25
C THR A 736 30.31 13.51 6.71
N SER A 737 29.85 14.04 7.86
CA SER A 737 28.50 13.83 8.38
C SER A 737 27.42 14.14 7.32
N ARG A 738 26.26 13.49 7.42
CA ARG A 738 25.07 13.76 6.59
C ARG A 738 24.22 14.90 7.14
N LEU A 739 24.50 15.38 8.35
CA LEU A 739 23.79 16.52 8.92
C LEU A 739 24.14 17.82 8.17
N ARG A 740 23.14 18.66 7.94
CA ARG A 740 23.28 19.97 7.31
C ARG A 740 22.52 21.03 8.09
N TRP A 741 23.02 22.26 8.01
CA TRP A 741 22.36 23.43 8.57
C TRP A 741 21.32 23.99 7.58
N VAL A 742 20.05 23.97 7.98
CA VAL A 742 18.91 24.49 7.21
C VAL A 742 18.32 25.75 7.88
N ASN A 743 17.30 26.33 7.25
CA ASN A 743 16.67 27.60 7.65
C ASN A 743 17.65 28.79 7.62
N GLN A 744 18.53 28.78 6.63
CA GLN A 744 19.45 29.87 6.32
C GLN A 744 19.69 29.94 4.80
N PHE A 745 20.12 31.10 4.32
CA PHE A 745 20.53 31.26 2.94
C PHE A 745 21.99 30.87 2.71
N THR A 746 22.22 30.31 1.53
CA THR A 746 23.53 30.05 0.95
C THR A 746 23.59 30.75 -0.41
N HIS A 747 24.65 31.51 -0.66
CA HIS A 747 24.74 32.37 -1.84
C HIS A 747 25.87 31.91 -2.76
N THR A 748 25.54 31.73 -4.03
CA THR A 748 26.55 31.62 -5.08
C THR A 748 27.05 33.03 -5.40
N ARG A 749 28.37 33.27 -5.28
CA ARG A 749 28.98 34.60 -5.43
C ARG A 749 29.61 34.86 -6.80
N ARG A 750 29.55 33.90 -7.72
CA ARG A 750 30.07 34.00 -9.09
C ARG A 750 29.13 33.29 -10.06
N LEU A 751 29.16 33.67 -11.33
CA LEU A 751 28.45 32.93 -12.36
C LEU A 751 29.03 31.50 -12.48
N ARG A 752 28.17 30.53 -12.81
CA ARG A 752 28.53 29.11 -12.87
C ARG A 752 29.33 28.79 -14.13
N GLY A 753 30.33 27.94 -14.00
CA GLY A 753 31.20 27.49 -15.08
C GLY A 753 31.19 25.96 -15.26
N PRO A 754 31.94 25.44 -16.24
CA PRO A 754 32.05 24.00 -16.53
C PRO A 754 32.65 23.16 -15.38
N GLU A 755 33.30 23.81 -14.41
CA GLU A 755 33.83 23.21 -13.19
C GLU A 755 32.76 22.94 -12.13
N ASP A 756 31.59 23.60 -12.19
CA ASP A 756 30.48 23.39 -11.26
C ASP A 756 29.64 22.18 -11.71
N LYS A 757 29.88 21.02 -11.08
CA LYS A 757 29.32 19.72 -11.50
C LYS A 757 28.20 19.19 -10.59
N GLU A 758 27.88 19.87 -9.49
CA GLU A 758 26.91 19.36 -8.52
C GLU A 758 25.45 19.47 -8.99
N VAL A 759 25.17 20.40 -9.92
CA VAL A 759 23.84 20.68 -10.47
C VAL A 759 23.89 20.69 -11.99
N VAL A 760 22.95 19.99 -12.62
CA VAL A 760 22.82 19.92 -14.08
C VAL A 760 22.05 21.11 -14.64
N THR A 761 22.35 21.51 -15.87
CA THR A 761 21.73 22.63 -16.60
C THR A 761 21.73 23.97 -15.82
N PRO A 762 22.85 24.41 -15.20
CA PRO A 762 22.87 25.64 -14.41
C PRO A 762 22.64 26.88 -15.29
N ASN A 763 21.99 27.91 -14.72
CA ASN A 763 21.87 29.20 -15.38
C ASN A 763 23.20 29.98 -15.32
N ASN A 764 23.54 30.70 -16.40
CA ASN A 764 24.78 31.49 -16.50
C ASN A 764 24.54 33.00 -16.65
N ASP A 765 23.39 33.50 -16.17
CA ASP A 765 23.05 34.93 -16.23
C ASP A 765 22.54 35.46 -14.87
N THR A 766 22.52 34.61 -13.83
CA THR A 766 22.00 34.97 -12.51
C THR A 766 22.86 34.37 -11.40
N LEU A 767 23.03 35.09 -10.29
CA LEU A 767 23.53 34.50 -9.06
C LEU A 767 22.41 33.78 -8.30
N PHE A 768 22.75 32.63 -7.72
CA PHE A 768 21.81 31.82 -6.94
C PHE A 768 21.80 32.21 -5.46
N THR A 769 20.61 32.31 -4.89
CA THR A 769 20.35 32.48 -3.44
C THR A 769 19.48 31.32 -2.98
N ASN A 770 20.05 30.40 -2.21
CA ASN A 770 19.49 29.07 -1.98
C ASN A 770 19.20 28.83 -0.50
N ALA A 771 18.03 28.30 -0.15
CA ALA A 771 17.70 27.89 1.21
C ALA A 771 16.84 26.62 1.22
N TRP A 772 17.03 25.80 2.25
CA TRP A 772 16.13 24.71 2.59
C TRP A 772 15.38 25.09 3.86
N LEU A 773 14.07 24.96 3.83
CA LEU A 773 13.21 25.25 4.96
C LEU A 773 12.72 23.95 5.58
N ASP A 774 12.83 23.90 6.90
CA ASP A 774 12.22 22.90 7.79
C ASP A 774 11.12 23.60 8.59
N LEU A 775 9.88 23.38 8.18
CA LEU A 775 8.68 23.98 8.78
C LEU A 775 8.05 23.11 9.88
N SER A 776 8.64 21.95 10.20
CA SER A 776 8.10 21.00 11.19
C SER A 776 7.94 21.59 12.59
N GLN A 777 8.75 22.61 12.91
CA GLN A 777 8.75 23.34 14.17
C GLN A 777 7.93 24.65 14.12
N GLY A 778 7.13 24.85 13.06
CA GLY A 778 6.29 26.02 12.87
C GLY A 778 6.81 27.02 11.82
N PRO A 779 6.10 28.15 11.65
CA PRO A 779 6.30 29.07 10.54
C PRO A 779 7.65 29.80 10.59
N LEU A 780 8.14 30.15 9.41
CA LEU A 780 9.36 30.93 9.19
C LEU A 780 9.04 32.25 8.50
N ILE A 781 9.82 33.27 8.84
CA ILE A 781 9.77 34.59 8.20
C ILE A 781 11.05 34.76 7.37
N ILE A 782 10.88 34.95 6.06
CA ILE A 782 11.96 35.31 5.15
C ILE A 782 11.93 36.83 4.95
N SER A 783 13.02 37.50 5.30
CA SER A 783 13.21 38.92 4.98
C SER A 783 13.93 39.05 3.64
N VAL A 784 13.30 39.78 2.72
CA VAL A 784 13.85 40.12 1.40
C VAL A 784 14.18 41.63 1.40
N PRO A 785 15.39 42.03 1.01
CA PRO A 785 15.77 43.45 0.95
C PRO A 785 15.01 44.20 -0.17
N GLU A 786 15.19 45.51 -0.25
CA GLU A 786 14.70 46.27 -1.40
C GLU A 786 15.50 45.88 -2.66
N MET A 787 14.81 45.33 -3.65
CA MET A 787 15.38 44.79 -4.89
C MET A 787 15.24 45.75 -6.08
N GLY A 788 14.41 46.79 -5.95
CA GLY A 788 14.18 47.79 -7.00
C GLY A 788 13.63 47.19 -8.30
N GLN A 789 14.17 47.63 -9.44
CA GLN A 789 13.74 47.16 -10.77
C GLN A 789 14.55 45.96 -11.30
N ARG A 790 15.56 45.49 -10.57
CA ARG A 790 16.37 44.34 -10.97
C ARG A 790 15.49 43.09 -11.03
N TYR A 791 15.74 42.21 -11.99
CA TYR A 791 15.09 40.91 -11.99
C TYR A 791 15.59 40.06 -10.83
N TRP A 792 14.65 39.55 -10.05
CA TRP A 792 14.89 38.60 -8.99
C TRP A 792 13.67 37.73 -8.77
N VAL A 793 13.91 36.51 -8.28
CA VAL A 793 12.87 35.58 -7.87
C VAL A 793 13.41 34.64 -6.79
N LEU A 794 12.55 34.26 -5.85
CA LEU A 794 12.65 33.10 -4.98
C LEU A 794 11.56 32.12 -5.43
N GLY A 795 11.94 31.01 -6.07
CA GLY A 795 11.03 29.93 -6.42
C GLY A 795 10.93 28.91 -5.29
N PHE A 796 9.71 28.48 -4.97
CA PHE A 796 9.44 27.52 -3.91
C PHE A 796 9.05 26.17 -4.53
N LEU A 797 9.84 25.14 -4.23
CA LEU A 797 9.59 23.76 -4.64
C LEU A 797 9.24 22.91 -3.43
N ASP A 798 8.26 22.04 -3.59
CA ASP A 798 7.96 20.99 -2.61
C ASP A 798 8.96 19.81 -2.72
N ALA A 799 8.88 18.86 -1.79
CA ALA A 799 9.71 17.66 -1.83
C ALA A 799 9.53 16.80 -3.10
N TRP A 800 8.40 16.95 -3.80
CA TRP A 800 8.09 16.25 -5.05
C TRP A 800 8.56 17.01 -6.30
N THR A 801 9.37 18.05 -6.14
CA THR A 801 9.89 18.95 -7.20
C THR A 801 8.84 19.83 -7.89
N ASN A 802 7.60 19.88 -7.40
CA ASN A 802 6.60 20.78 -7.96
C ASN A 802 6.95 22.23 -7.57
N PRO A 803 7.08 23.14 -8.54
CA PRO A 803 7.19 24.55 -8.22
C PRO A 803 5.79 25.10 -7.96
N TRP A 804 5.51 25.63 -6.76
CA TRP A 804 4.13 25.95 -6.35
C TRP A 804 3.91 27.42 -5.99
N ALA A 805 4.98 28.15 -5.61
CA ALA A 805 4.92 29.58 -5.29
C ALA A 805 6.19 30.33 -5.71
N TYR A 806 6.08 31.65 -5.81
CA TYR A 806 7.17 32.56 -6.14
C TYR A 806 7.02 33.89 -5.41
N ALA A 807 8.12 34.39 -4.86
CA ALA A 807 8.27 35.80 -4.51
C ALA A 807 9.30 36.41 -5.47
N GLY A 808 8.97 37.52 -6.12
CA GLY A 808 9.85 38.11 -7.12
C GLY A 808 9.31 39.41 -7.67
N ARG A 809 10.03 39.98 -8.64
CA ARG A 809 9.68 41.27 -9.25
C ARG A 809 8.24 41.30 -9.79
N ARG A 810 7.77 40.21 -10.41
CA ARG A 810 6.43 40.11 -11.00
C ARG A 810 5.33 39.87 -9.96
N THR A 811 5.56 39.01 -8.97
CA THR A 811 4.52 38.57 -8.03
C THR A 811 4.39 39.46 -6.80
N THR A 812 5.52 40.01 -6.33
CA THR A 812 5.58 40.78 -5.06
C THR A 812 6.22 42.16 -5.21
N GLY A 813 6.75 42.50 -6.40
CA GLY A 813 7.40 43.78 -6.65
C GLY A 813 8.85 43.85 -6.19
N GLY A 814 9.39 45.08 -6.12
CA GLY A 814 10.79 45.35 -5.78
C GLY A 814 11.03 45.95 -4.39
N GLN A 815 9.98 46.19 -3.61
CA GLN A 815 10.09 46.77 -2.27
C GLN A 815 10.55 45.72 -1.24
N ALA A 816 11.16 46.18 -0.15
CA ALA A 816 11.51 45.30 0.96
C ALA A 816 10.26 44.62 1.53
N GLN A 817 10.36 43.33 1.86
CA GLN A 817 9.20 42.54 2.24
C GLN A 817 9.54 41.41 3.20
N GLN A 818 8.51 40.96 3.90
CA GLN A 818 8.55 39.85 4.85
C GLN A 818 7.61 38.76 4.34
N LEU A 819 8.15 37.59 4.01
CA LEU A 819 7.39 36.43 3.57
C LEU A 819 7.14 35.52 4.77
N PHE A 820 5.88 35.25 5.09
CA PHE A 820 5.48 34.34 6.15
C PHE A 820 5.18 32.97 5.55
N VAL A 821 6.10 32.03 5.72
CA VAL A 821 6.05 30.67 5.18
C VAL A 821 5.61 29.71 6.27
N HIS A 822 4.54 28.94 6.04
CA HIS A 822 4.05 27.96 7.02
C HIS A 822 3.68 26.63 6.36
N GLY A 823 3.86 25.53 7.10
CA GLY A 823 3.43 24.20 6.69
C GLY A 823 1.91 23.99 6.85
N PRO A 824 1.38 22.86 6.35
CA PRO A 824 -0.06 22.58 6.31
C PRO A 824 -0.70 22.34 7.68
N GLY A 825 0.10 21.99 8.70
CA GLY A 825 -0.38 21.75 10.07
C GLY A 825 -0.63 23.02 10.90
N TRP A 826 -0.16 24.18 10.44
CA TRP A 826 -0.29 25.43 11.19
C TRP A 826 -1.72 26.01 11.10
N ARG A 827 -2.21 26.62 12.20
CA ARG A 827 -3.60 27.10 12.36
C ARG A 827 -3.74 28.52 12.93
N GLY A 828 -2.68 29.32 12.86
CA GLY A 828 -2.68 30.70 13.37
C GLY A 828 -3.11 31.76 12.34
N THR A 829 -2.94 33.03 12.69
CA THR A 829 -3.15 34.19 11.80
C THR A 829 -1.82 34.77 11.37
N VAL A 830 -1.68 35.07 10.07
CA VAL A 830 -0.46 35.69 9.54
C VAL A 830 -0.33 37.11 10.10
N PRO A 831 0.84 37.50 10.65
CA PRO A 831 1.04 38.87 11.13
C PRO A 831 0.78 39.92 10.05
N ALA A 832 0.22 41.06 10.45
CA ALA A 832 -0.11 42.14 9.52
C ALA A 832 1.14 42.64 8.76
N GLY A 833 0.98 42.90 7.45
CA GLY A 833 2.06 43.40 6.60
C GLY A 833 3.02 42.34 6.04
N MET A 834 2.78 41.05 6.29
CA MET A 834 3.59 39.94 5.72
C MET A 834 2.86 39.26 4.56
N HIS A 835 3.62 38.86 3.54
CA HIS A 835 3.10 38.08 2.41
C HIS A 835 3.01 36.60 2.78
N ARG A 836 1.81 36.02 2.72
CA ARG A 836 1.56 34.62 3.11
C ARG A 836 1.99 33.65 2.02
N ILE A 837 2.73 32.62 2.40
CA ILE A 837 3.17 31.50 1.54
C ILE A 837 2.81 30.19 2.26
N GLU A 838 1.78 29.48 1.78
CA GLU A 838 1.27 28.23 2.38
C GLU A 838 1.86 26.99 1.71
N ALA A 839 2.81 26.34 2.38
CA ALA A 839 3.54 25.21 1.80
C ALA A 839 2.69 23.92 1.83
N PRO A 840 2.78 23.08 0.78
CA PRO A 840 2.07 21.79 0.73
C PRO A 840 2.65 20.75 1.69
N GLY A 841 3.85 20.97 2.22
CA GLY A 841 4.53 20.10 3.18
C GLY A 841 5.60 20.88 3.96
N ASP A 842 6.24 20.22 4.91
CA ASP A 842 7.22 20.87 5.80
C ASP A 842 8.62 20.98 5.21
N ASP A 843 8.92 20.19 4.17
CA ASP A 843 10.17 20.18 3.43
C ASP A 843 10.06 21.09 2.19
N VAL A 844 10.69 22.27 2.25
CA VAL A 844 10.63 23.24 1.14
C VAL A 844 12.01 23.62 0.66
N TRP A 845 12.20 23.63 -0.66
CA TRP A 845 13.39 24.17 -1.28
C TRP A 845 13.11 25.53 -1.90
N VAL A 846 13.89 26.53 -1.50
CA VAL A 846 13.86 27.88 -2.05
C VAL A 846 15.05 28.06 -2.97
N ILE A 847 14.78 28.18 -4.28
CA ILE A 847 15.78 28.46 -5.29
C ILE A 847 15.62 29.90 -5.81
N GLY A 848 16.52 30.77 -5.35
CA GLY A 848 16.57 32.16 -5.73
C GLY A 848 17.48 32.42 -6.92
N ARG A 849 17.07 33.33 -7.80
CA ARG A 849 17.86 33.82 -8.94
C ARG A 849 17.84 35.35 -8.93
N ILE A 850 19.01 35.97 -8.96
CA ILE A 850 19.15 37.44 -9.06
C ILE A 850 19.97 37.73 -10.31
N LEU A 851 19.39 38.54 -11.22
CA LEU A 851 20.07 38.95 -12.44
C LEU A 851 21.32 39.76 -12.11
N VAL A 852 22.41 39.44 -12.79
CA VAL A 852 23.70 40.12 -12.64
C VAL A 852 24.31 40.31 -14.02
N ASP A 853 24.87 41.49 -14.28
CA ASP A 853 25.75 41.68 -15.42
C ASP A 853 27.17 41.22 -15.01
N PRO A 854 27.97 40.60 -15.91
CA PRO A 854 29.31 40.09 -15.60
C PRO A 854 30.34 41.23 -15.47
N ASP A 855 30.01 42.23 -14.66
CA ASP A 855 30.79 43.41 -14.33
C ASP A 855 31.14 43.37 -12.82
N PRO A 856 32.40 43.62 -12.42
CA PRO A 856 32.79 43.55 -11.00
C PRO A 856 32.01 44.47 -10.07
N HIS A 857 31.56 45.64 -10.55
CA HIS A 857 30.78 46.58 -9.75
C HIS A 857 29.34 46.09 -9.56
N ASP A 858 28.70 45.60 -10.62
CA ASP A 858 27.35 45.00 -10.52
C ASP A 858 27.35 43.75 -9.63
N LEU A 859 28.40 42.92 -9.74
CA LEU A 859 28.58 41.74 -8.91
C LEU A 859 28.63 42.08 -7.41
N ALA A 860 29.37 43.14 -7.05
CA ALA A 860 29.46 43.62 -5.68
C ALA A 860 28.10 44.15 -5.16
N GLN A 861 27.31 44.82 -6.01
CA GLN A 861 25.96 45.24 -5.64
C GLN A 861 25.04 44.05 -5.36
N VAL A 862 25.08 43.01 -6.20
CA VAL A 862 24.29 41.79 -5.97
C VAL A 862 24.77 41.05 -4.71
N HIS A 863 26.06 41.05 -4.40
CA HIS A 863 26.55 40.49 -3.14
C HIS A 863 26.00 41.22 -1.92
N ALA A 864 25.97 42.56 -1.96
CA ALA A 864 25.40 43.36 -0.90
C ALA A 864 23.89 43.14 -0.72
N LEU A 865 23.16 42.84 -1.80
CA LEU A 865 21.76 42.42 -1.72
C LEU A 865 21.64 41.02 -1.09
N GLN A 866 22.44 40.06 -1.54
CA GLN A 866 22.46 38.69 -1.00
C GLN A 866 22.70 38.68 0.52
N ASP A 867 23.62 39.51 1.02
CA ASP A 867 23.97 39.60 2.44
C ASP A 867 22.81 40.07 3.34
N GLN A 868 21.78 40.68 2.78
CA GLN A 868 20.62 41.19 3.52
C GLN A 868 19.47 40.19 3.61
N PHE A 869 19.51 39.07 2.87
CA PHE A 869 18.51 38.02 3.01
C PHE A 869 18.65 37.31 4.36
N SER A 870 17.54 37.11 5.07
CA SER A 870 17.56 36.40 6.35
C SER A 870 16.30 35.57 6.59
N ILE A 871 16.43 34.59 7.46
CA ILE A 871 15.35 33.68 7.87
C ILE A 871 15.30 33.66 9.40
N ARG A 872 14.12 33.87 9.97
CA ARG A 872 13.88 33.87 11.42
C ARG A 872 12.56 33.22 11.78
N ARG A 873 12.39 32.85 13.04
CA ARG A 873 11.11 32.40 13.59
C ARG A 873 10.17 33.58 13.78
N ALA A 874 8.87 33.31 13.84
CA ALA A 874 7.84 34.33 14.06
C ALA A 874 7.98 35.04 15.43
N ASP A 875 8.55 34.37 16.42
CA ASP A 875 8.83 34.92 17.75
C ASP A 875 10.16 35.70 17.83
N GLY A 876 10.89 35.81 16.71
CA GLY A 876 12.18 36.50 16.64
C GLY A 876 13.39 35.66 17.04
N SER A 877 13.21 34.40 17.45
CA SER A 877 14.31 33.48 17.72
C SER A 877 15.00 32.99 16.45
N SER A 878 16.18 32.37 16.61
CA SER A 878 16.94 31.80 15.50
C SER A 878 16.12 30.72 14.79
N ALA A 879 16.09 30.78 13.46
CA ALA A 879 15.46 29.73 12.66
C ALA A 879 16.37 28.52 12.43
N LEU A 880 17.68 28.65 12.70
CA LEU A 880 18.70 27.67 12.37
C LEU A 880 18.34 26.27 12.89
N SER A 881 18.29 25.29 12.00
CA SER A 881 17.94 23.90 12.31
C SER A 881 18.94 22.94 11.65
N ARG A 882 18.94 21.68 12.10
CA ARG A 882 19.78 20.60 11.56
C ARG A 882 18.91 19.51 10.97
N ILE A 883 19.25 19.04 9.78
CA ILE A 883 18.57 17.93 9.14
C ILE A 883 19.57 16.90 8.63
N ASP A 884 19.21 15.62 8.71
CA ASP A 884 19.92 14.55 8.01
C ASP A 884 19.50 14.56 6.54
N THR A 885 20.45 14.68 5.62
CA THR A 885 20.15 14.69 4.18
C THR A 885 19.92 13.31 3.60
N LEU A 886 20.08 12.26 4.39
CA LEU A 886 19.85 10.85 4.04
C LEU A 886 20.81 10.29 2.99
N VAL A 887 21.43 11.11 2.14
CA VAL A 887 22.26 10.68 1.00
C VAL A 887 23.74 10.67 1.38
N GLU A 888 24.44 9.60 0.97
CA GLU A 888 25.87 9.39 1.14
C GLU A 888 26.63 9.72 -0.15
N ASP A 889 26.17 9.20 -1.29
CA ASP A 889 26.71 9.55 -2.61
C ASP A 889 25.94 10.72 -3.26
N ARG A 890 26.65 11.81 -3.54
CA ARG A 890 26.08 13.03 -4.13
C ARG A 890 26.14 13.04 -5.66
N GLY A 891 26.75 12.02 -6.26
CA GLY A 891 26.90 11.87 -7.70
C GLY A 891 25.55 11.89 -8.42
N ALA A 892 25.52 12.41 -9.64
CA ALA A 892 24.33 12.39 -10.49
C ALA A 892 24.21 11.08 -11.29
N GLY A 893 24.84 9.99 -10.83
CA GLY A 893 24.80 8.67 -11.47
C GLY A 893 23.58 7.84 -11.04
N VAL A 894 23.51 6.60 -11.51
CA VAL A 894 22.49 5.64 -11.03
C VAL A 894 22.82 5.26 -9.58
N PRO A 895 21.93 5.48 -8.60
CA PRO A 895 22.19 5.15 -7.21
C PRO A 895 22.10 3.64 -6.98
N GLN A 896 22.73 3.17 -5.90
CA GLN A 896 22.55 1.79 -5.44
C GLN A 896 21.13 1.61 -4.88
N ALA A 897 20.47 0.50 -5.23
CA ALA A 897 19.09 0.22 -4.83
C ALA A 897 18.85 0.32 -3.31
N ALA A 898 19.80 -0.14 -2.49
CA ALA A 898 19.68 -0.06 -1.03
C ALA A 898 19.67 1.38 -0.50
N GLU A 899 20.53 2.26 -1.06
CA GLU A 899 20.53 3.67 -0.71
C GLU A 899 19.25 4.37 -1.19
N TYR A 900 18.84 4.09 -2.43
CA TYR A 900 17.61 4.63 -3.01
C TYR A 900 16.38 4.29 -2.16
N LEU A 901 16.20 3.02 -1.78
CA LEU A 901 15.10 2.57 -0.91
C LEU A 901 15.10 3.33 0.41
N ARG A 902 16.25 3.37 1.11
CA ARG A 902 16.36 4.01 2.42
C ARG A 902 16.04 5.50 2.35
N VAL A 903 16.55 6.20 1.34
CA VAL A 903 16.32 7.64 1.15
C VAL A 903 14.86 7.92 0.82
N VAL A 904 14.29 7.21 -0.17
CA VAL A 904 12.92 7.42 -0.59
C VAL A 904 11.92 7.06 0.50
N GLN A 905 12.13 5.96 1.23
CA GLN A 905 11.27 5.59 2.36
C GLN A 905 11.21 6.69 3.43
N ALA A 906 12.35 7.27 3.80
CA ALA A 906 12.40 8.37 4.75
C ALA A 906 11.73 9.64 4.21
N MET A 907 11.93 9.96 2.92
CA MET A 907 11.30 11.12 2.28
C MET A 907 9.78 10.95 2.15
N LEU A 908 9.29 9.75 1.83
CA LEU A 908 7.85 9.42 1.74
C LEU A 908 7.14 9.57 3.08
N ALA A 909 7.81 9.23 4.18
CA ALA A 909 7.22 9.36 5.52
C ALA A 909 6.95 10.84 5.89
N GLY A 910 7.83 11.75 5.51
CA GLY A 910 7.65 13.20 5.71
C GLY A 910 6.78 13.87 4.64
N ASN A 911 6.69 13.26 3.46
CA ASN A 911 6.04 13.85 2.28
C ASN A 911 5.15 12.80 1.58
N PRO A 912 4.05 12.37 2.20
CA PRO A 912 3.20 11.32 1.63
C PRO A 912 2.62 11.77 0.28
N PRO A 913 2.57 10.87 -0.74
CA PRO A 913 1.97 11.19 -2.03
C PRO A 913 0.44 11.27 -1.92
N ALA A 914 -0.19 11.97 -2.87
CA ALA A 914 -1.66 12.00 -2.95
C ALA A 914 -2.27 10.63 -3.30
N LEU A 915 -1.53 9.78 -4.03
CA LEU A 915 -1.87 8.39 -4.36
C LEU A 915 -0.74 7.46 -3.91
N PRO A 916 -1.04 6.23 -3.42
CA PRO A 916 0.00 5.26 -3.05
C PRO A 916 0.99 5.00 -4.19
N VAL A 917 2.28 4.88 -3.87
CA VAL A 917 3.28 4.45 -4.84
C VAL A 917 3.02 2.97 -5.18
N PRO A 918 2.83 2.60 -6.45
CA PRO A 918 2.58 1.22 -6.83
C PRO A 918 3.70 0.29 -6.34
N ARG A 919 3.34 -0.75 -5.58
CA ARG A 919 4.25 -1.85 -5.18
C ARG A 919 5.55 -1.40 -4.50
N TRP A 920 5.49 -0.33 -3.71
CA TRP A 920 6.62 0.15 -2.93
C TRP A 920 6.71 -0.52 -1.54
N PRO A 921 7.90 -0.93 -1.06
CA PRO A 921 9.18 -0.96 -1.78
C PRO A 921 9.35 -2.26 -2.60
N PRO A 922 9.88 -2.19 -3.84
CA PRO A 922 10.34 -3.38 -4.55
C PRO A 922 11.58 -3.98 -3.87
N SER A 923 11.87 -5.26 -4.17
CA SER A 923 13.13 -5.88 -3.72
C SER A 923 14.34 -5.15 -4.33
N ALA A 924 15.47 -5.12 -3.61
CA ALA A 924 16.65 -4.39 -4.03
C ALA A 924 17.18 -4.83 -5.41
N ALA A 925 17.11 -6.13 -5.73
CA ALA A 925 17.57 -6.65 -7.02
C ALA A 925 16.70 -6.17 -8.20
N VAL A 926 15.37 -6.23 -8.03
CA VAL A 926 14.43 -5.73 -9.05
C VAL A 926 14.56 -4.22 -9.22
N LEU A 927 14.75 -3.51 -8.11
CA LEU A 927 14.92 -2.06 -8.12
C LEU A 927 16.20 -1.63 -8.84
N GLN A 928 17.32 -2.34 -8.67
CA GLN A 928 18.59 -1.98 -9.31
C GLN A 928 18.46 -1.97 -10.84
N GLY A 929 17.86 -3.03 -11.42
CA GLY A 929 17.60 -3.10 -12.85
C GLY A 929 16.62 -2.02 -13.33
N ALA A 930 15.58 -1.73 -12.55
CA ALA A 930 14.64 -0.66 -12.85
C ALA A 930 15.30 0.73 -12.82
N LEU A 931 16.18 1.00 -11.85
CA LEU A 931 16.92 2.26 -11.74
C LEU A 931 17.82 2.47 -12.96
N GLU A 932 18.60 1.47 -13.35
CA GLU A 932 19.49 1.53 -14.52
C GLU A 932 18.70 1.81 -15.80
N HIS A 933 17.58 1.11 -15.98
CA HIS A 933 16.71 1.29 -17.13
C HIS A 933 16.07 2.70 -17.15
N VAL A 934 15.44 3.13 -16.06
CA VAL A 934 14.78 4.44 -15.98
C VAL A 934 15.78 5.58 -16.17
N TYR A 935 16.98 5.50 -15.59
CA TYR A 935 17.99 6.56 -15.74
C TYR A 935 18.46 6.70 -17.20
N THR A 936 18.61 5.59 -17.92
CA THR A 936 18.92 5.59 -19.36
C THR A 936 17.73 6.13 -20.16
N GLU A 937 16.53 5.62 -19.89
CA GLU A 937 15.30 6.03 -20.55
C GLU A 937 15.11 7.55 -20.46
N LEU A 938 15.14 8.14 -19.26
CA LEU A 938 14.95 9.57 -19.03
C LEU A 938 16.04 10.44 -19.68
N ARG A 939 17.18 9.87 -20.08
CA ARG A 939 18.26 10.55 -20.79
C ARG A 939 18.07 10.52 -22.30
N GLU A 940 17.58 9.40 -22.84
CA GLU A 940 17.58 9.12 -24.27
C GLU A 940 16.27 9.47 -24.99
N VAL A 941 15.20 9.84 -24.26
CA VAL A 941 13.91 10.21 -24.86
C VAL A 941 14.10 11.32 -25.91
N ALA A 942 13.79 11.01 -27.17
CA ALA A 942 13.80 11.96 -28.27
C ALA A 942 12.77 13.08 -28.03
N GLN A 943 13.16 14.33 -28.25
CA GLN A 943 12.27 15.48 -28.14
C GLN A 943 11.68 15.82 -29.51
N PRO A 944 10.35 15.72 -29.72
CA PRO A 944 9.75 16.17 -30.95
C PRO A 944 9.93 17.68 -31.11
N SER A 945 10.25 18.15 -32.32
CA SER A 945 10.34 19.58 -32.68
C SER A 945 8.94 20.22 -32.76
N ALA A 946 8.21 20.22 -31.64
CA ALA A 946 6.80 20.60 -31.57
C ALA A 946 6.53 22.10 -31.84
N LEU A 947 7.54 22.96 -31.70
CA LEU A 947 7.44 24.40 -32.02
C LEU A 947 7.99 24.73 -33.42
N GLY A 948 8.49 23.73 -34.16
CA GLY A 948 9.16 23.91 -35.45
C GLY A 948 10.62 24.38 -35.34
N GLY A 949 11.39 24.18 -36.41
CA GLY A 949 12.76 24.68 -36.52
C GLY A 949 13.78 24.07 -35.54
N GLY A 950 13.50 22.90 -34.99
CA GLY A 950 14.33 22.19 -34.01
C GLY A 950 13.93 22.46 -32.55
N TRP A 951 12.93 23.31 -32.30
CA TRP A 951 12.53 23.71 -30.95
C TRP A 951 11.39 22.89 -30.36
N THR A 952 11.45 22.70 -29.05
CA THR A 952 10.39 22.13 -28.23
C THR A 952 10.21 22.90 -26.94
N THR A 953 8.98 22.94 -26.42
CA THR A 953 8.73 23.37 -25.04
C THR A 953 8.68 22.12 -24.20
N ALA A 954 9.82 21.73 -23.63
CA ALA A 954 9.91 20.50 -22.86
C ALA A 954 9.07 20.54 -21.56
N LEU A 955 8.66 21.74 -21.10
CA LEU A 955 8.14 21.99 -19.75
C LEU A 955 7.04 23.07 -19.71
N SER A 956 5.82 22.68 -19.31
CA SER A 956 4.65 23.58 -19.19
C SER A 956 4.11 23.71 -17.77
N VAL A 957 4.88 23.26 -16.77
CA VAL A 957 4.46 23.28 -15.36
C VAL A 957 4.24 24.71 -14.86
N ARG A 958 3.14 24.93 -14.13
CA ARG A 958 2.84 26.21 -13.45
C ARG A 958 2.98 26.09 -11.94
N THR A 959 2.19 25.19 -11.36
CA THR A 959 2.10 24.96 -9.91
C THR A 959 2.26 23.50 -9.51
N SER A 960 2.02 22.55 -10.43
CA SER A 960 2.16 21.10 -10.22
C SER A 960 2.22 20.36 -11.56
N PHE A 961 2.90 19.21 -11.58
CA PHE A 961 2.87 18.28 -12.73
C PHE A 961 1.63 17.38 -12.74
N GLY A 962 0.83 17.35 -11.66
CA GLY A 962 -0.32 16.45 -11.55
C GLY A 962 0.07 14.99 -11.78
N ASP A 963 -0.63 14.34 -12.72
CA ASP A 963 -0.43 12.94 -13.09
C ASP A 963 0.64 12.73 -14.17
N ASP A 964 1.30 13.79 -14.65
CA ASP A 964 2.44 13.69 -15.59
C ASP A 964 3.73 13.29 -14.86
N VAL A 965 3.71 12.05 -14.36
CA VAL A 965 4.81 11.45 -13.59
C VAL A 965 6.09 11.36 -14.42
N ALA A 966 5.98 11.01 -15.71
CA ALA A 966 7.12 10.83 -16.59
C ALA A 966 7.86 12.16 -16.81
N THR A 967 7.15 13.25 -17.11
CA THR A 967 7.78 14.57 -17.24
C THR A 967 8.36 15.03 -15.91
N ARG A 968 7.67 14.83 -14.79
CA ARG A 968 8.21 15.19 -13.46
C ARG A 968 9.50 14.45 -13.12
N ALA A 969 9.54 13.13 -13.35
CA ALA A 969 10.74 12.31 -13.14
C ALA A 969 11.91 12.79 -14.01
N ARG A 970 11.63 13.10 -15.27
CA ARG A 970 12.62 13.66 -16.21
C ARG A 970 13.15 15.01 -15.74
N VAL A 971 12.27 15.90 -15.29
CA VAL A 971 12.64 17.21 -14.73
C VAL A 971 13.52 17.05 -13.51
N ALA A 972 13.10 16.22 -12.55
CA ALA A 972 13.87 15.97 -11.34
C ALA A 972 15.28 15.47 -11.65
N ARG A 973 15.43 14.68 -12.72
CA ARG A 973 16.72 14.12 -13.12
C ARG A 973 17.60 15.06 -13.96
N ASN A 974 17.03 15.84 -14.87
CA ASN A 974 17.76 16.56 -15.93
C ASN A 974 17.72 18.09 -15.77
N TRP A 975 16.66 18.63 -15.18
CA TRP A 975 16.36 20.08 -15.15
C TRP A 975 15.80 20.53 -13.79
N ILE A 976 16.29 19.90 -12.72
CA ILE A 976 15.79 20.13 -11.36
C ILE A 976 15.92 21.61 -10.95
N GLY A 977 14.93 22.12 -10.21
CA GLY A 977 14.86 23.54 -9.85
C GLY A 977 14.24 24.43 -10.94
N THR A 978 13.55 23.83 -11.92
CA THR A 978 12.70 24.52 -12.90
C THR A 978 11.65 25.37 -12.18
N LEU A 979 11.47 26.61 -12.63
CA LEU A 979 10.37 27.47 -12.18
C LEU A 979 9.13 27.24 -13.04
N GLY A 980 7.98 27.70 -12.56
CA GLY A 980 6.76 27.71 -13.34
C GLY A 980 6.91 28.57 -14.59
N ILE A 981 6.25 28.13 -15.66
CA ILE A 981 6.40 28.68 -17.02
C ILE A 981 6.10 30.19 -17.12
N ASP A 982 5.22 30.72 -16.27
CA ASP A 982 4.91 32.16 -16.20
C ASP A 982 6.08 33.02 -15.68
N GLU A 983 6.97 32.40 -14.91
CA GLU A 983 8.13 33.08 -14.34
C GLU A 983 9.36 32.89 -15.22
N ALA A 984 9.61 31.65 -15.67
CA ALA A 984 10.66 31.36 -16.62
C ALA A 984 10.25 30.21 -17.54
N MET A 985 10.24 30.45 -18.84
CA MET A 985 10.01 29.44 -19.86
C MET A 985 11.34 28.96 -20.46
N TYR A 986 11.47 27.64 -20.63
CA TYR A 986 12.68 26.98 -21.11
C TYR A 986 12.39 26.28 -22.44
N VAL A 987 12.80 26.90 -23.55
CA VAL A 987 12.63 26.36 -24.90
C VAL A 987 13.92 25.65 -25.29
N MET A 988 13.83 24.40 -25.73
CA MET A 988 14.99 23.54 -25.93
C MET A 988 15.11 23.07 -27.37
N ALA A 989 16.34 22.92 -27.86
CA ALA A 989 16.62 22.30 -29.15
C ALA A 989 17.72 21.24 -28.99
N GLU A 990 17.40 19.99 -29.29
CA GLU A 990 18.34 18.87 -29.40
C GLU A 990 18.64 18.47 -30.84
N VAL A 991 17.82 18.97 -31.77
CA VAL A 991 17.91 18.70 -33.21
C VAL A 991 17.93 20.03 -33.99
N ASP A 992 18.43 19.99 -35.21
CA ASP A 992 18.37 21.11 -36.15
C ASP A 992 17.00 21.20 -36.84
N ALA A 993 16.87 22.16 -37.76
CA ALA A 993 15.64 22.39 -38.53
C ALA A 993 15.23 21.21 -39.43
N GLN A 994 16.15 20.30 -39.74
CA GLN A 994 15.93 19.09 -40.53
C GLN A 994 15.59 17.88 -39.65
N GLY A 995 15.67 18.03 -38.32
CA GLY A 995 15.43 16.95 -37.36
C GLY A 995 16.68 16.14 -37.02
N GLU A 996 17.88 16.55 -37.48
CA GLU A 996 19.13 15.86 -37.19
C GLU A 996 19.71 16.29 -35.84
N PRO A 997 20.28 15.38 -35.01
CA PRO A 997 20.85 15.72 -33.72
C PRO A 997 21.94 16.80 -33.78
N LEU A 998 21.88 17.76 -32.86
CA LEU A 998 22.90 18.80 -32.76
C LEU A 998 24.23 18.22 -32.27
N THR A 999 25.26 18.33 -33.10
CA THR A 999 26.63 17.93 -32.80
C THR A 999 27.61 19.03 -33.17
N GLY A 1000 28.69 19.19 -32.38
CA GLY A 1000 29.74 20.16 -32.67
C GLY A 1000 30.68 19.75 -33.82
N ALA A 1001 30.33 18.72 -34.59
CA ALA A 1001 30.96 18.40 -35.86
C ALA A 1001 30.43 19.30 -37.01
N ASN A 1002 29.26 19.90 -36.84
CA ASN A 1002 28.65 20.80 -37.82
C ASN A 1002 28.65 22.25 -37.32
N ARG A 1003 28.32 23.16 -38.23
CA ARG A 1003 28.13 24.59 -37.97
C ARG A 1003 26.66 24.93 -38.05
N TYR A 1004 26.18 25.80 -37.15
CA TYR A 1004 24.79 26.24 -37.16
C TYR A 1004 24.68 27.75 -37.03
N VAL A 1005 23.60 28.30 -37.55
CA VAL A 1005 23.20 29.70 -37.34
C VAL A 1005 21.79 29.75 -36.76
N LEU A 1006 21.61 30.60 -35.75
CA LEU A 1006 20.31 30.97 -35.22
C LEU A 1006 20.10 32.47 -35.45
N ARG A 1007 19.06 32.83 -36.21
CA ARG A 1007 18.82 34.22 -36.61
C ARG A 1007 17.47 34.74 -36.13
N PHE A 1008 17.49 35.71 -35.22
CA PHE A 1008 16.30 36.47 -34.83
C PHE A 1008 16.09 37.65 -35.79
N ALA A 1009 14.95 37.68 -36.46
CA ALA A 1009 14.58 38.82 -37.30
C ALA A 1009 14.35 40.09 -36.46
N PRO A 1010 14.43 41.30 -37.05
CA PRO A 1010 14.24 42.57 -36.32
C PRO A 1010 12.89 42.66 -35.59
N ASP A 1011 11.83 42.11 -36.19
CA ASP A 1011 10.44 42.10 -35.71
C ASP A 1011 10.06 40.81 -34.95
N ALA A 1012 10.95 39.81 -34.92
CA ALA A 1012 10.74 38.52 -34.28
C ALA A 1012 11.73 38.26 -33.12
N GLN A 1013 12.07 39.31 -32.37
CA GLN A 1013 12.87 39.18 -31.15
C GLN A 1013 12.06 38.53 -30.01
N PRO A 1014 12.68 37.74 -29.11
CA PRO A 1014 11.97 37.17 -27.97
C PRO A 1014 11.26 38.23 -27.12
N GLN A 1015 9.99 37.98 -26.80
CA GLN A 1015 9.11 38.93 -26.13
C GLN A 1015 8.99 38.59 -24.64
N VAL A 1016 9.77 39.30 -23.83
CA VAL A 1016 9.89 39.10 -22.38
C VAL A 1016 9.76 40.43 -21.63
N ASP A 1017 9.34 40.38 -20.37
CA ASP A 1017 9.28 41.57 -19.50
C ASP A 1017 10.52 41.74 -18.61
N ALA A 1018 11.39 40.72 -18.56
CA ALA A 1018 12.67 40.79 -17.85
C ALA A 1018 13.89 40.72 -18.78
N PHE A 1019 14.28 39.52 -19.23
CA PHE A 1019 15.42 39.29 -20.13
C PHE A 1019 15.36 37.88 -20.74
N TRP A 1020 16.20 37.61 -21.73
CA TRP A 1020 16.32 36.27 -22.32
C TRP A 1020 17.79 35.88 -22.57
N SER A 1021 18.06 34.57 -22.57
CA SER A 1021 19.38 34.04 -22.94
C SER A 1021 19.28 32.67 -23.59
N ILE A 1022 20.20 32.37 -24.51
CA ILE A 1022 20.44 31.05 -25.06
C ILE A 1022 21.72 30.48 -24.46
N THR A 1023 21.67 29.27 -23.90
CA THR A 1023 22.81 28.57 -23.29
C THR A 1023 23.00 27.21 -23.94
N LEU A 1024 24.25 26.77 -24.08
CA LEU A 1024 24.62 25.48 -24.65
C LEU A 1024 25.09 24.51 -23.56
N TYR A 1025 24.61 23.27 -23.62
CA TYR A 1025 24.99 22.19 -22.72
C TYR A 1025 25.42 20.94 -23.49
N ARG A 1026 26.32 20.15 -22.91
CA ARG A 1026 26.62 18.81 -23.44
C ARG A 1026 25.42 17.90 -23.24
N ARG A 1027 25.09 17.10 -24.25
CA ARG A 1027 23.97 16.17 -24.20
C ARG A 1027 24.20 15.01 -23.22
N SER A 1028 25.46 14.58 -23.07
CA SER A 1028 25.81 13.41 -22.26
C SER A 1028 25.56 13.60 -20.75
N ASP A 1029 25.75 14.80 -20.23
CA ASP A 1029 25.69 15.07 -18.78
C ASP A 1029 24.93 16.34 -18.39
N CYS A 1030 24.36 17.08 -19.35
CA CYS A 1030 23.66 18.34 -19.11
C CYS A 1030 24.53 19.41 -18.42
N LEU A 1031 25.85 19.33 -18.53
CA LEU A 1031 26.77 20.33 -17.97
C LEU A 1031 27.20 21.36 -19.03
N LEU A 1032 27.67 22.51 -18.56
CA LEU A 1032 28.24 23.55 -19.43
C LEU A 1032 29.48 23.00 -20.17
N ALA A 1033 29.58 23.29 -21.46
CA ALA A 1033 30.75 22.96 -22.25
C ALA A 1033 31.87 23.97 -21.99
N ALA A 1034 33.05 23.48 -21.58
CA ALA A 1034 34.25 24.30 -21.50
C ALA A 1034 34.62 24.82 -22.90
N ASN A 1035 35.01 26.10 -23.01
CA ASN A 1035 35.34 26.71 -24.29
C ASN A 1035 36.41 27.80 -24.17
N PRO A 1036 37.10 28.15 -25.27
CA PRO A 1036 38.29 29.01 -25.24
C PRO A 1036 38.05 30.45 -24.77
N ILE A 1037 36.81 30.95 -24.90
CA ILE A 1037 36.47 32.35 -24.59
C ILE A 1037 35.63 32.47 -23.32
N GLY A 1038 35.38 31.38 -22.60
CA GLY A 1038 34.58 31.35 -21.37
C GLY A 1038 33.12 31.81 -21.57
N ARG A 1039 32.60 31.78 -22.80
CA ARG A 1039 31.23 32.22 -23.11
C ARG A 1039 30.31 31.02 -23.22
N HIS A 1040 29.33 30.96 -22.33
CA HIS A 1040 28.40 29.83 -22.26
C HIS A 1040 26.95 30.21 -22.61
N SER A 1041 26.63 31.50 -22.54
CA SER A 1041 25.34 32.07 -22.91
C SER A 1041 25.49 33.31 -23.80
N ILE A 1042 24.46 33.59 -24.59
CA ILE A 1042 24.22 34.86 -25.28
C ILE A 1042 22.79 35.29 -25.00
N GLY A 1043 22.54 36.56 -24.74
CA GLY A 1043 21.22 37.10 -24.45
C GLY A 1043 21.08 38.56 -24.85
N ASP A 1044 19.90 39.14 -24.66
CA ASP A 1044 19.62 40.57 -24.93
C ASP A 1044 20.53 41.54 -24.17
N ARG A 1045 21.10 41.09 -23.06
CA ARG A 1045 22.02 41.87 -22.21
C ARG A 1045 23.50 41.60 -22.47
N THR A 1046 23.85 40.70 -23.38
CA THR A 1046 25.26 40.42 -23.68
C THR A 1046 25.93 41.67 -24.26
N GLN A 1047 27.03 42.10 -23.64
CA GLN A 1047 27.77 43.28 -24.09
C GLN A 1047 28.52 42.98 -25.40
N GLY A 1048 28.55 43.96 -26.30
CA GLY A 1048 29.29 43.87 -27.57
C GLY A 1048 28.61 43.01 -28.65
N LEU A 1049 27.30 42.79 -28.58
CA LEU A 1049 26.57 42.10 -29.65
C LEU A 1049 26.54 42.95 -30.93
N HIS A 1050 26.84 42.30 -32.06
CA HIS A 1050 26.77 42.88 -33.39
C HIS A 1050 25.40 42.57 -34.01
N ARG A 1051 24.67 43.61 -34.42
CA ARG A 1051 23.43 43.44 -35.20
C ARG A 1051 23.72 43.28 -36.68
N ASP A 1052 22.88 42.50 -37.34
CA ASP A 1052 22.87 42.36 -38.80
C ASP A 1052 22.50 43.71 -39.45
N ALA A 1053 22.78 43.87 -40.75
CA ALA A 1053 22.53 45.12 -41.48
C ALA A 1053 21.06 45.57 -41.47
N ASP A 1054 20.12 44.63 -41.34
CA ASP A 1054 18.68 44.89 -41.24
C ASP A 1054 18.19 45.08 -39.80
N GLY A 1055 19.09 45.05 -38.80
CA GLY A 1055 18.79 45.18 -37.38
C GLY A 1055 18.55 43.85 -36.65
N GLY A 1056 18.59 42.71 -37.37
CA GLY A 1056 18.45 41.37 -36.82
C GLY A 1056 19.63 40.94 -35.93
N LEU A 1057 19.53 39.76 -35.33
CA LEU A 1057 20.59 39.17 -34.50
C LEU A 1057 20.88 37.74 -34.96
N SER A 1058 22.02 37.54 -35.60
CA SER A 1058 22.54 36.22 -35.97
C SER A 1058 23.56 35.72 -34.93
N ILE A 1059 23.38 34.48 -34.48
CA ILE A 1059 24.28 33.77 -33.56
C ILE A 1059 24.88 32.56 -34.27
N ALA A 1060 26.21 32.51 -34.36
CA ALA A 1060 26.96 31.38 -34.85
C ALA A 1060 27.19 30.36 -33.73
N ILE A 1061 26.83 29.11 -33.97
CA ILE A 1061 26.96 28.00 -33.02
C ILE A 1061 27.85 26.94 -33.68
N GLN A 1062 29.11 26.90 -33.27
CA GLN A 1062 30.12 26.04 -33.88
C GLN A 1062 31.36 25.93 -32.98
N ALA A 1063 32.18 24.90 -33.20
CA ALA A 1063 33.38 24.64 -32.39
C ALA A 1063 34.54 25.60 -32.71
N GLU A 1064 34.66 26.01 -33.98
CA GLU A 1064 35.72 26.90 -34.46
C GLU A 1064 35.29 28.36 -34.43
N ASP A 1065 36.24 29.28 -34.23
CA ASP A 1065 35.98 30.72 -34.21
C ASP A 1065 35.48 31.21 -35.58
N PRO A 1066 34.26 31.78 -35.69
CA PRO A 1066 33.70 32.28 -36.94
C PRO A 1066 34.35 33.58 -37.45
N GLY A 1067 35.29 34.16 -36.71
CA GLY A 1067 35.99 35.39 -37.06
C GLY A 1067 35.35 36.66 -36.49
N LEU A 1068 36.00 37.80 -36.76
CA LEU A 1068 35.64 39.09 -36.18
C LEU A 1068 34.21 39.55 -36.54
N GLY A 1069 33.53 40.16 -35.57
CA GLY A 1069 32.20 40.76 -35.75
C GLY A 1069 31.03 39.75 -35.77
N LYS A 1070 31.27 38.49 -35.39
CA LYS A 1070 30.25 37.46 -35.28
C LYS A 1070 29.87 37.20 -33.83
N ASN A 1071 28.57 37.11 -33.53
CA ASN A 1071 28.10 36.67 -32.22
C ASN A 1071 28.29 35.15 -32.13
N TRP A 1072 29.29 34.71 -31.37
CA TRP A 1072 29.70 33.30 -31.34
C TRP A 1072 29.38 32.64 -30.00
N LEU A 1073 28.70 31.49 -30.06
CA LEU A 1073 28.49 30.54 -28.97
C LEU A 1073 29.26 29.24 -29.25
N PRO A 1074 30.40 28.98 -28.58
CA PRO A 1074 31.25 27.82 -28.87
C PRO A 1074 30.58 26.49 -28.52
N SER A 1075 30.50 25.56 -29.48
CA SER A 1075 30.03 24.18 -29.25
C SER A 1075 31.20 23.21 -28.96
N PRO A 1076 30.98 22.10 -28.23
CA PRO A 1076 32.03 21.11 -27.98
C PRO A 1076 32.37 20.34 -29.26
N ALA A 1077 33.65 20.31 -29.65
CA ALA A 1077 34.10 19.65 -30.88
C ALA A 1077 33.71 18.16 -30.90
N GLY A 1078 33.01 17.73 -31.96
CA GLY A 1078 32.63 16.32 -32.19
C GLY A 1078 31.64 15.70 -31.21
N ALA A 1079 31.16 16.44 -30.20
CA ALA A 1079 30.22 15.92 -29.19
C ALA A 1079 28.79 16.45 -29.43
N GLY A 1080 27.80 15.66 -28.99
CA GLY A 1080 26.40 16.08 -28.98
C GLY A 1080 26.15 17.18 -27.95
N PHE A 1081 25.34 18.17 -28.32
CA PHE A 1081 24.94 19.27 -27.44
C PHE A 1081 23.45 19.57 -27.60
N TYR A 1082 22.90 20.37 -26.69
CA TYR A 1082 21.58 20.96 -26.85
C TYR A 1082 21.59 22.42 -26.43
N LEU A 1083 20.62 23.17 -26.97
CA LEU A 1083 20.42 24.58 -26.68
C LEU A 1083 19.23 24.75 -25.74
N THR A 1084 19.32 25.73 -24.86
CA THR A 1084 18.19 26.17 -24.03
C THR A 1084 18.04 27.68 -24.13
N LEU A 1085 16.97 28.12 -24.76
CA LEU A 1085 16.50 29.51 -24.76
C LEU A 1085 15.61 29.74 -23.54
N ARG A 1086 16.09 30.57 -22.63
CA ARG A 1086 15.42 30.98 -21.39
C ARG A 1086 14.72 32.30 -21.59
N LEU A 1087 13.44 32.34 -21.27
CA LEU A 1087 12.60 33.51 -21.35
C LEU A 1087 12.10 33.84 -19.94
N TYR A 1088 12.61 34.91 -19.33
CA TYR A 1088 12.19 35.31 -17.99
C TYR A 1088 11.04 36.30 -18.09
N GLN A 1089 9.92 35.97 -17.44
CA GLN A 1089 8.63 36.66 -17.56
C GLN A 1089 8.18 36.74 -19.04
N PRO A 1090 7.94 35.57 -19.68
CA PRO A 1090 7.55 35.50 -21.08
C PRO A 1090 6.17 36.12 -21.31
N ARG A 1091 6.01 36.82 -22.44
CA ARG A 1091 4.71 37.38 -22.85
C ARG A 1091 3.79 36.31 -23.45
N GLN A 1092 2.52 36.68 -23.62
CA GLN A 1092 1.46 35.81 -24.11
C GLN A 1092 1.77 35.02 -25.39
N PRO A 1093 2.44 35.57 -26.43
CA PRO A 1093 2.75 34.79 -27.63
C PRO A 1093 3.60 33.54 -27.37
N HIS A 1094 4.50 33.60 -26.39
CA HIS A 1094 5.30 32.43 -25.99
C HIS A 1094 4.45 31.42 -25.22
N LEU A 1095 3.67 31.88 -24.23
CA LEU A 1095 2.80 31.04 -23.40
C LEU A 1095 1.68 30.36 -24.20
N ALA A 1096 1.23 30.99 -25.28
CA ALA A 1096 0.22 30.45 -26.20
C ALA A 1096 0.83 29.58 -27.32
N GLY A 1097 2.16 29.46 -27.40
CA GLY A 1097 2.84 28.69 -28.45
C GLY A 1097 2.71 29.28 -29.86
N THR A 1098 2.40 30.58 -29.98
CA THR A 1098 2.21 31.28 -31.27
C THR A 1098 3.43 32.08 -31.72
N PHE A 1099 4.45 32.18 -30.87
CA PHE A 1099 5.69 32.86 -31.22
C PHE A 1099 6.50 32.07 -32.29
N PRO A 1100 6.91 32.71 -33.41
CA PRO A 1100 7.64 32.04 -34.47
C PRO A 1100 9.13 31.90 -34.12
N TYR A 1101 9.51 30.82 -33.42
CA TYR A 1101 10.91 30.58 -33.06
C TYR A 1101 11.77 30.38 -34.32
N PRO A 1102 12.94 31.05 -34.43
CA PRO A 1102 13.80 30.92 -35.59
C PRO A 1102 14.44 29.54 -35.64
N ALA A 1103 14.54 28.96 -36.84
CA ALA A 1103 15.11 27.63 -37.02
C ALA A 1103 16.59 27.56 -36.62
N VAL A 1104 17.01 26.46 -35.99
CA VAL A 1104 18.43 26.12 -35.81
C VAL A 1104 18.93 25.59 -37.15
N GLN A 1105 19.47 26.47 -37.98
CA GLN A 1105 19.83 26.13 -39.34
C GLN A 1105 21.26 25.61 -39.40
N ARG A 1106 21.42 24.37 -39.87
CA ARG A 1106 22.73 23.81 -40.19
C ARG A 1106 23.31 24.49 -41.43
N LEU A 1107 24.60 24.79 -41.39
CA LEU A 1107 25.38 25.32 -42.50
C LEU A 1107 26.21 24.19 -43.11
N ASP A 1108 26.29 24.16 -44.44
CA ASP A 1108 27.10 23.22 -45.21
C ASP A 1108 28.61 23.43 -45.02
#